data_AF-A0A5N6GYV0-F1
#
_entry.id   AF-A0A5N6GYV0-F1
#
_cell.length_a   1.000
_cell.length_b   1.000
_cell.length_c   1.000
_cell.angle_alpha   90.00
_cell.angle_beta   90.00
_cell.angle_gamma   90.00
#
_symmetry.space_group_name_H-M   'P 1'
#
loop_
_entity.id
_entity.type
_entity.pdbx_description
1 polymer ?
#
loop_
_entity_poly.entity_id
_entity_poly.type
_entity_poly.pdbx_seq_one_letter_code
_entity_poly.pdbx_strand_id
1 'polypeptide(L)'
;MFLPNVHAESETEVLLKFIKENPLGILITGINSSSQNFLQCTHVPFVLDLPSTGGNESTAPRLRAHIAKQNPQVKAMLETLDGKPPGVLSLDRDVLVIFNGQHDHYVTPKYYTETKPDTGKVVPTWNYSAVQIYGKLSLYYDSKTPDAGSFLAKQMHDLSEQCERNIMGFTGGERPQPWKVADAPGRYIESMLRNVVGINIEIGRIEGKFKMSQEMRRGDRDGVVRGFADLGGEAGEAISALVKERGELHDKKIEKASENNLPQSFYHMYKPAPPRPRKTNIIRSRNGCKSCRNRRTKCDEQKPMCGTCARLNKSCEYVQPVLKFQIITVQNPKGRLSTYDTPSKERKQRLAEDERLVIQAEQGNPRIGGYNIVRSLQTTERDIFYTTYWEDCCLPALHPMFYSATLLTADYPILNDAILALSSCNISRLYSERKTSSTGLMGPLSPSLTHQTRSHLYYSSAIRKLTAMTASDCRHNAAVVFIVLVLFAHLESAMGNFQGFYCHVQGMMNFLVEWRGGAGDATIKPLLTSWMQTRSLDIHQQLPSIPLPISMKEVPLTLHGRRVKVLSIMCDSHRLNVKAVLQRFKNMRSEEEIPLVNNQGYAECVCLLCQEATKLDEWLLHLPPSEQPIYELNDTSSTAIHFQSHDAALNYAYYVVARIMQCTGLLRELYSQTTPDHEDGCYKAEFWVQTLVQIAQGADMRTSLTRNSYIIGFSGLLLAGILRCQSLSVGLEIQNWLQTLQDLQPTEEGAFPVYQTLSVVKVINQQRMVGRDVFAVTQPVDDGGGHPKVTAYNSQSISSLLFHGRCRIRNCLFEECITLDN
;
A
#
# COMPACT_ATOMS: atom_id res chain seq x y z
N MET A 1 29.34 0.34 10.94
CA MET A 1 28.45 -0.55 10.15
C MET A 1 28.65 -2.03 10.52
N PHE A 2 27.66 -2.94 10.35
CA PHE A 2 27.94 -4.38 10.47
C PHE A 2 28.72 -4.88 9.24
N LEU A 3 29.97 -5.28 9.49
CA LEU A 3 30.98 -5.60 8.49
C LEU A 3 31.47 -7.04 8.65
N PRO A 4 30.78 -8.04 8.07
CA PRO A 4 31.37 -9.37 7.91
C PRO A 4 32.69 -9.26 7.15
N ASN A 5 33.74 -9.98 7.59
CA ASN A 5 35.08 -9.92 6.98
C ASN A 5 35.07 -10.13 5.46
N VAL A 6 34.19 -10.99 4.96
CA VAL A 6 34.04 -11.26 3.52
C VAL A 6 33.57 -10.04 2.71
N HIS A 7 32.86 -9.10 3.34
CA HIS A 7 32.34 -7.89 2.70
C HIS A 7 33.07 -6.61 3.08
N ALA A 8 33.89 -6.66 4.13
CA ALA A 8 34.68 -5.53 4.57
C ALA A 8 35.76 -5.20 3.54
N GLU A 9 35.89 -3.93 3.20
CA GLU A 9 37.04 -3.41 2.47
C GLU A 9 37.93 -2.62 3.43
N SER A 10 39.20 -3.01 3.51
CA SER A 10 40.19 -2.47 4.44
C SER A 10 41.21 -1.58 3.75
N GLU A 11 41.31 -1.65 2.42
CA GLU A 11 42.28 -0.86 1.66
C GLU A 11 41.84 0.60 1.57
N THR A 12 42.48 1.48 2.34
CA THR A 12 42.14 2.91 2.43
C THR A 12 42.12 3.58 1.05
N GLU A 13 43.05 3.26 0.16
CA GLU A 13 43.08 3.82 -1.20
C GLU A 13 41.81 3.51 -2.02
N VAL A 14 41.29 2.29 -1.89
CA VAL A 14 40.03 1.87 -2.54
C VAL A 14 38.85 2.66 -1.99
N LEU A 15 38.82 2.88 -0.67
CA LEU A 15 37.74 3.62 -0.02
C LEU A 15 37.78 5.12 -0.34
N LEU A 16 38.97 5.71 -0.42
CA LEU A 16 39.15 7.11 -0.84
C LEU A 16 38.77 7.31 -2.31
N LYS A 17 39.13 6.35 -3.18
CA LYS A 17 38.71 6.34 -4.58
C LYS A 17 37.18 6.24 -4.69
N PHE A 18 36.56 5.35 -3.92
CA PHE A 18 35.11 5.20 -3.88
C PHE A 18 34.39 6.51 -3.50
N ILE A 19 34.90 7.23 -2.50
CA ILE A 19 34.34 8.54 -2.10
C ILE A 19 34.46 9.56 -3.24
N LYS A 20 35.59 9.56 -3.96
CA LYS A 20 35.81 10.47 -5.09
C LYS A 20 34.85 10.19 -6.26
N GLU A 21 34.55 8.92 -6.51
CA GLU A 21 33.60 8.48 -7.55
C GLU A 21 32.14 8.67 -7.14
N ASN A 22 31.85 8.68 -5.83
CA ASN A 22 30.52 8.84 -5.27
C ASN A 22 30.46 10.04 -4.30
N PRO A 23 30.66 11.28 -4.77
CA PRO A 23 30.91 12.43 -3.89
C PRO A 23 29.68 12.96 -3.14
N LEU A 24 28.47 12.51 -3.49
CA LEU A 24 27.24 12.89 -2.78
C LEU A 24 27.08 12.03 -1.52
N GLY A 25 27.55 12.54 -0.39
CA GLY A 25 27.47 11.87 0.91
C GLY A 25 26.26 12.28 1.74
N ILE A 26 25.99 11.54 2.80
CA ILE A 26 24.97 11.85 3.81
C ILE A 26 25.69 12.20 5.12
N LEU A 27 25.68 13.48 5.50
CA LEU A 27 26.24 13.96 6.76
C LEU A 27 25.24 13.76 7.90
N ILE A 28 25.62 13.01 8.91
CA ILE A 28 24.81 12.67 10.08
C ILE A 28 25.47 13.22 11.34
N THR A 29 24.72 13.98 12.14
CA THR A 29 25.16 14.54 13.42
C THR A 29 24.18 14.20 14.53
N GLY A 30 24.71 13.89 15.71
CA GLY A 30 23.95 13.71 16.96
C GLY A 30 24.25 14.83 17.93
N ILE A 31 23.47 15.91 17.94
CA ILE A 31 23.71 17.11 18.75
C ILE A 31 22.50 17.37 19.64
N ASN A 32 22.73 17.54 20.94
CA ASN A 32 21.68 17.95 21.86
C ASN A 32 21.35 19.42 21.60
N SER A 33 20.19 19.68 21.02
CA SER A 33 19.68 21.02 20.75
C SER A 33 18.38 21.24 21.51
N SER A 34 18.19 22.47 21.98
CA SER A 34 16.94 22.90 22.62
C SER A 34 15.80 23.05 21.61
N SER A 35 16.13 23.24 20.33
CA SER A 35 15.17 23.58 19.28
C SER A 35 15.11 22.59 18.11
N GLN A 36 16.05 21.64 18.02
CA GLN A 36 16.17 20.68 16.92
C GLN A 36 16.20 19.22 17.41
N ASN A 37 15.84 18.29 16.51
CA ASN A 37 15.96 16.86 16.78
C ASN A 37 17.42 16.45 17.02
N PHE A 38 17.65 15.51 17.93
CA PHE A 38 19.01 15.05 18.30
C PHE A 38 19.81 14.52 17.10
N LEU A 39 19.22 13.59 16.32
CA LEU A 39 19.83 13.09 15.09
C LEU A 39 19.31 13.87 13.89
N GLN A 40 20.23 14.41 13.10
CA GLN A 40 19.94 15.12 11.86
C GLN A 40 20.81 14.57 10.74
N CYS A 41 20.28 14.58 9.52
CA CYS A 41 21.02 14.17 8.33
C CYS A 41 20.76 15.11 7.15
N THR A 42 21.82 15.37 6.37
CA THR A 42 21.74 16.19 5.15
C THR A 42 22.53 15.50 4.04
N HIS A 43 21.99 15.45 2.82
CA HIS A 43 22.74 15.03 1.64
C HIS A 43 23.62 16.19 1.17
N VAL A 44 24.92 15.97 1.05
CA VAL A 44 25.91 17.02 0.77
C VAL A 44 26.96 16.52 -0.22
N PRO A 45 27.24 17.26 -1.31
CA PRO A 45 28.39 16.99 -2.16
C PRO A 45 29.69 17.31 -1.42
N PHE A 46 30.61 16.35 -1.38
CA PHE A 46 31.91 16.49 -0.75
C PHE A 46 33.04 16.57 -1.79
N VAL A 47 34.05 17.36 -1.45
CA VAL A 47 35.37 17.35 -2.08
C VAL A 47 36.33 16.66 -1.12
N LEU A 48 37.05 15.65 -1.62
CA LEU A 48 38.04 14.92 -0.84
C LEU A 48 39.43 15.54 -1.05
N ASP A 49 40.00 16.10 0.01
CA ASP A 49 41.39 16.56 0.03
C ASP A 49 42.30 15.42 0.50
N LEU A 50 43.27 15.06 -0.35
CA LEU A 50 44.32 14.11 -0.02
C LEU A 50 45.51 14.82 0.65
N PRO A 51 46.31 14.10 1.45
CA PRO A 51 47.52 14.66 2.07
C PRO A 51 48.49 15.19 1.01
N SER A 52 49.04 16.38 1.21
CA SER A 52 50.12 16.90 0.35
C SER A 52 51.40 16.08 0.58
N THR A 53 51.91 15.43 -0.46
CA THR A 53 53.14 14.60 -0.41
C THR A 53 54.45 15.39 -0.30
N GLY A 54 54.40 16.71 -0.09
CA GLY A 54 55.56 17.63 -0.22
C GLY A 54 56.04 18.35 1.04
N GLY A 55 55.49 18.07 2.22
CA GLY A 55 55.90 18.71 3.49
C GLY A 55 56.07 17.70 4.62
N ASN A 56 56.98 17.96 5.56
CA ASN A 56 57.37 17.08 6.68
C ASN A 56 56.26 16.77 7.72
N GLU A 57 54.98 16.99 7.40
CA GLU A 57 53.84 16.63 8.25
C GLU A 57 52.78 15.89 7.42
N SER A 58 52.67 14.57 7.64
CA SER A 58 51.61 13.73 7.06
C SER A 58 50.26 14.16 7.63
N THR A 59 49.51 14.99 6.91
CA THR A 59 48.17 15.43 7.29
C THR A 59 47.14 14.35 6.96
N ALA A 60 46.16 14.10 7.83
CA ALA A 60 45.08 13.15 7.55
C ALA A 60 44.20 13.63 6.38
N PRO A 61 43.61 12.74 5.56
CA PRO A 61 42.66 13.12 4.52
C PRO A 61 41.45 13.87 5.09
N ARG A 62 40.90 14.81 4.32
CA ARG A 62 39.79 15.67 4.78
C ARG A 62 38.64 15.71 3.78
N LEU A 63 37.42 15.81 4.28
CA LEU A 63 36.23 16.06 3.48
C LEU A 63 35.80 17.52 3.63
N ARG A 64 35.67 18.23 2.53
CA ARG A 64 35.11 19.58 2.51
C ARG A 64 33.75 19.62 1.85
N ALA A 65 32.87 20.41 2.42
CA ALA A 65 31.48 20.56 2.00
C ALA A 65 30.99 21.98 2.31
N HIS A 66 29.82 22.31 1.81
CA HIS A 66 29.06 23.46 2.30
C HIS A 66 27.57 23.11 2.33
N ILE A 67 26.82 23.72 3.25
CA ILE A 67 25.36 23.59 3.33
C ILE A 67 24.72 24.96 3.54
N ALA A 68 23.43 25.07 3.23
CA ALA A 68 22.67 26.30 3.45
C ALA A 68 22.67 26.70 4.93
N LYS A 69 22.86 27.98 5.22
CA LYS A 69 22.91 28.51 6.59
C LYS A 69 21.57 28.34 7.33
N GLN A 70 20.47 28.27 6.60
CA GLN A 70 19.12 28.02 7.13
C GLN A 70 18.86 26.54 7.47
N ASN A 71 19.79 25.63 7.14
CA ASN A 71 19.62 24.21 7.44
C ASN A 71 19.51 24.02 8.97
N PRO A 72 18.46 23.35 9.47
CA PRO A 72 18.29 23.08 10.90
C PRO A 72 19.50 22.41 11.56
N GLN A 73 20.29 21.62 10.81
CA GLN A 73 21.51 20.98 11.28
C GLN A 73 22.60 22.01 11.64
N VAL A 74 22.67 23.11 10.90
CA VAL A 74 23.57 24.24 11.21
C VAL A 74 23.13 24.93 12.49
N LYS A 75 21.81 25.13 12.67
CA LYS A 75 21.29 25.76 13.90
C LYS A 75 21.65 24.94 15.14
N ALA A 76 21.49 23.61 15.09
CA ALA A 76 21.89 22.72 16.17
C ALA A 76 23.40 22.79 16.46
N MET A 77 24.24 22.82 15.42
CA MET A 77 25.69 23.02 15.59
C MET A 77 25.99 24.36 16.28
N LEU A 78 25.39 25.47 15.83
CA LEU A 78 25.64 26.79 16.41
C LEU A 78 25.17 26.91 17.88
N GLU A 79 24.16 26.15 18.31
CA GLU A 79 23.75 26.09 19.73
C GLU A 79 24.84 25.50 20.64
N THR A 80 25.85 24.81 20.10
CA THR A 80 26.99 24.29 20.88
C THR A 80 28.06 25.35 21.19
N LEU A 81 27.88 26.60 20.71
CA LEU A 81 28.80 27.70 20.98
C LEU A 81 28.60 28.26 22.40
N ASP A 82 29.56 28.03 23.30
CA ASP A 82 29.59 28.62 24.66
C ASP A 82 30.05 30.11 24.67
N GLY A 83 29.58 30.91 23.71
CA GLY A 83 29.75 32.38 23.72
C GLY A 83 31.18 32.93 23.52
N LYS A 84 32.17 32.09 23.20
CA LYS A 84 33.50 32.54 22.72
C LYS A 84 33.56 32.40 21.20
N PRO A 85 34.00 33.42 20.43
CA PRO A 85 34.05 33.34 18.98
C PRO A 85 35.42 32.86 18.50
N PRO A 86 35.60 31.60 18.10
CA PRO A 86 36.49 31.29 17.01
C PRO A 86 35.73 31.54 15.70
N GLY A 87 36.39 32.03 14.64
CA GLY A 87 35.80 32.07 13.30
C GLY A 87 35.40 30.68 12.74
N VAL A 88 35.75 29.61 13.47
CA VAL A 88 35.50 28.20 13.15
C VAL A 88 35.04 27.45 14.40
N LEU A 89 33.83 26.90 14.39
CA LEU A 89 33.31 26.04 15.46
C LEU A 89 33.79 24.60 15.24
N SER A 90 34.46 23.99 16.21
CA SER A 90 34.80 22.56 16.15
C SER A 90 33.90 21.75 17.06
N LEU A 91 33.39 20.62 16.56
CA LEU A 91 32.56 19.71 17.35
C LEU A 91 33.45 18.69 18.08
N ASP A 92 33.21 18.53 19.38
CA ASP A 92 33.95 17.58 20.21
C ASP A 92 33.66 16.12 19.86
N ARG A 93 32.46 15.84 19.34
CA ARG A 93 32.02 14.47 19.00
C ARG A 93 32.18 14.20 17.51
N ASP A 94 32.45 12.94 17.20
CA ASP A 94 32.57 12.50 15.81
C ASP A 94 31.22 12.62 15.10
N VAL A 95 31.28 13.02 13.84
CA VAL A 95 30.16 12.96 12.90
C VAL A 95 30.29 11.73 12.02
N LEU A 96 29.18 11.27 11.46
CA LEU A 96 29.15 10.15 10.51
C LEU A 96 28.83 10.69 9.12
N VAL A 97 29.63 10.35 8.12
CA VAL A 97 29.30 10.56 6.70
C VAL A 97 29.15 9.21 6.01
N ILE A 98 28.07 9.02 5.26
CA ILE A 98 27.83 7.80 4.48
C ILE A 98 27.88 8.13 2.99
N PHE A 99 28.73 7.43 2.24
CA PHE A 99 28.77 7.45 0.78
C PHE A 99 28.25 6.11 0.26
N ASN A 100 27.26 6.15 -0.64
CA ASN A 100 26.70 4.96 -1.26
C ASN A 100 27.21 4.82 -2.70
N GLY A 101 27.32 3.59 -3.18
CA GLY A 101 27.70 3.33 -4.57
C GLY A 101 26.56 3.72 -5.50
N GLN A 102 26.90 4.16 -6.71
CA GLN A 102 25.94 4.54 -7.75
C GLN A 102 24.96 3.41 -8.11
N HIS A 103 25.40 2.15 -7.99
CA HIS A 103 24.59 0.99 -8.33
C HIS A 103 24.44 0.05 -7.13
N ASP A 104 23.20 -0.36 -6.87
CA ASP A 104 22.83 -1.48 -6.02
C ASP A 104 21.70 -2.26 -6.70
N HIS A 105 21.49 -3.51 -6.31
CA HIS A 105 20.36 -4.28 -6.82
C HIS A 105 19.96 -5.45 -5.94
N TYR A 106 18.67 -5.78 -5.96
CA TYR A 106 18.14 -7.02 -5.43
C TYR A 106 18.68 -8.24 -6.20
N VAL A 107 19.16 -9.24 -5.48
CA VAL A 107 19.62 -10.53 -6.02
C VAL A 107 18.55 -11.58 -5.78
N THR A 108 17.93 -12.05 -6.86
CA THR A 108 16.93 -13.11 -6.80
C THR A 108 17.58 -14.48 -6.56
N PRO A 109 16.99 -15.36 -5.73
CA PRO A 109 17.47 -16.73 -5.59
C PRO A 109 17.47 -17.53 -6.89
N LYS A 110 16.75 -17.07 -7.93
CA LYS A 110 16.75 -17.69 -9.25
C LYS A 110 18.12 -17.64 -9.94
N TYR A 111 19.00 -16.70 -9.57
CA TYR A 111 20.34 -16.61 -10.13
C TYR A 111 21.33 -17.63 -9.55
N TYR A 112 21.00 -18.26 -8.41
CA TYR A 112 21.85 -19.29 -7.82
C TYR A 112 21.68 -20.62 -8.56
N THR A 113 22.60 -20.90 -9.48
CA THR A 113 22.52 -22.06 -10.37
C THR A 113 23.10 -23.36 -9.79
N GLU A 114 23.76 -23.30 -8.64
CA GLU A 114 24.38 -24.44 -7.97
C GLU A 114 23.66 -24.79 -6.66
N THR A 115 23.58 -23.86 -5.69
CA THR A 115 23.05 -24.17 -4.35
C THR A 115 21.54 -24.42 -4.37
N LYS A 116 20.80 -23.75 -5.27
CA LYS A 116 19.36 -23.91 -5.40
C LYS A 116 18.95 -25.32 -5.88
N PRO A 117 19.48 -25.87 -6.99
CA PRO A 117 19.18 -27.26 -7.36
C PRO A 117 19.79 -28.29 -6.41
N ASP A 118 20.95 -28.01 -5.79
CA ASP A 118 21.62 -28.93 -4.84
C ASP A 118 20.82 -29.08 -3.52
N THR A 119 20.54 -27.97 -2.84
CA THR A 119 19.98 -28.00 -1.48
C THR A 119 18.65 -27.25 -1.33
N GLY A 120 18.33 -26.34 -2.25
CA GLY A 120 17.19 -25.41 -2.14
C GLY A 120 17.32 -24.36 -1.03
N LYS A 121 18.42 -24.36 -0.26
CA LYS A 121 18.64 -23.46 0.88
C LYS A 121 19.23 -22.13 0.46
N VAL A 122 18.46 -21.38 -0.32
CA VAL A 122 18.84 -20.05 -0.80
C VAL A 122 17.81 -19.02 -0.38
N VAL A 123 18.27 -17.80 -0.10
CA VAL A 123 17.42 -16.68 0.31
C VAL A 123 17.68 -15.46 -0.57
N PRO A 124 16.67 -14.61 -0.80
CA PRO A 124 16.87 -13.38 -1.54
C PRO A 124 17.76 -12.40 -0.77
N THR A 125 18.49 -11.55 -1.48
CA THR A 125 19.37 -10.55 -0.84
C THR A 125 19.57 -9.31 -1.69
N TRP A 126 20.42 -8.39 -1.25
CA TRP A 126 20.83 -7.20 -1.98
C TRP A 126 22.35 -7.15 -2.12
N ASN A 127 22.79 -6.79 -3.32
CA ASN A 127 24.17 -6.41 -3.60
C ASN A 127 24.27 -4.88 -3.60
N TYR A 128 25.23 -4.35 -2.86
CA TYR A 128 25.44 -2.92 -2.68
C TYR A 128 26.85 -2.63 -2.16
N SER A 129 27.30 -1.38 -2.31
CA SER A 129 28.55 -0.88 -1.74
C SER A 129 28.36 0.43 -1.01
N ALA A 130 29.05 0.62 0.11
CA ALA A 130 28.99 1.85 0.90
C ALA A 130 30.28 2.08 1.69
N VAL A 131 30.59 3.35 1.94
CA VAL A 131 31.70 3.79 2.80
C VAL A 131 31.17 4.70 3.90
N GLN A 132 31.55 4.40 5.15
CA GLN A 132 31.25 5.20 6.33
C GLN A 132 32.52 5.90 6.81
N ILE A 133 32.41 7.19 7.07
CA ILE A 133 33.45 8.04 7.63
C ILE A 133 33.02 8.50 9.00
N TYR A 134 33.87 8.30 10.00
CA TYR A 134 33.77 8.93 11.30
C TYR A 134 34.88 9.98 11.40
N GLY A 135 34.54 11.21 11.77
CA GLY A 135 35.52 12.29 11.79
C GLY A 135 35.12 13.48 12.63
N LYS A 136 36.10 14.37 12.88
CA LYS A 136 35.87 15.63 13.60
C LYS A 136 35.45 16.72 12.64
N LEU A 137 34.31 17.36 12.92
CA LEU A 137 33.75 18.41 12.08
C LEU A 137 34.15 19.79 12.61
N SER A 138 34.65 20.64 11.70
CA SER A 138 34.84 22.07 11.89
C SER A 138 33.93 22.85 10.94
N LEU A 139 33.17 23.79 11.49
CA LEU A 139 32.15 24.60 10.83
C LEU A 139 32.64 26.03 10.62
N TYR A 140 32.69 26.47 9.37
CA TYR A 140 33.08 27.81 8.93
C TYR A 140 31.81 28.61 8.61
N TYR A 141 31.28 29.35 9.60
CA TYR A 141 29.89 29.82 9.57
C TYR A 141 29.70 31.33 9.28
N ASP A 142 30.79 32.11 9.33
CA ASP A 142 30.78 33.54 9.01
C ASP A 142 31.77 33.86 7.89
N SER A 143 31.27 33.94 6.66
CA SER A 143 32.06 34.24 5.45
C SER A 143 32.73 35.62 5.46
N LYS A 144 32.42 36.49 6.42
CA LYS A 144 33.16 37.75 6.63
C LYS A 144 34.53 37.54 7.29
N THR A 145 34.73 36.41 7.97
CA THR A 145 36.03 36.06 8.54
C THR A 145 36.98 35.61 7.42
N PRO A 146 38.27 36.00 7.45
CA PRO A 146 39.24 35.60 6.42
C PRO A 146 39.33 34.08 6.21
N ASP A 147 39.27 33.32 7.30
CA ASP A 147 39.37 31.85 7.28
C ASP A 147 38.14 31.21 6.60
N ALA A 148 36.92 31.60 6.98
CA ALA A 148 35.72 31.04 6.37
C ALA A 148 35.50 31.53 4.93
N GLY A 149 35.85 32.78 4.63
CA GLY A 149 35.76 33.32 3.27
C GLY A 149 36.68 32.56 2.31
N SER A 150 37.95 32.37 2.68
CA SER A 150 38.91 31.61 1.86
C SER A 150 38.54 30.14 1.74
N PHE A 151 38.08 29.51 2.83
CA PHE A 151 37.59 28.13 2.82
C PHE A 151 36.41 27.95 1.86
N LEU A 152 35.39 28.78 1.96
CA LEU A 152 34.19 28.69 1.13
C LEU A 152 34.48 28.98 -0.34
N ALA A 153 35.37 29.94 -0.64
CA ALA A 153 35.78 30.23 -2.01
C ALA A 153 36.48 29.01 -2.66
N LYS A 154 37.44 28.41 -1.95
CA LYS A 154 38.11 27.17 -2.39
C LYS A 154 37.11 26.02 -2.52
N GLN A 155 36.19 25.87 -1.57
CA GLN A 155 35.15 24.84 -1.63
C GLN A 155 34.26 24.97 -2.85
N MET A 156 33.80 26.18 -3.16
CA MET A 156 32.92 26.42 -4.31
C MET A 156 33.66 26.14 -5.62
N HIS A 157 34.90 26.63 -5.73
CA HIS A 157 35.75 26.40 -6.90
C HIS A 157 35.97 24.90 -7.16
N ASP A 158 36.49 24.18 -6.16
CA ASP A 158 36.90 22.78 -6.33
C ASP A 158 35.71 21.86 -6.54
N LEU A 159 34.57 22.13 -5.88
CA LEU A 159 33.35 21.35 -6.08
C LEU A 159 32.78 21.58 -7.49
N SER A 160 32.77 22.82 -7.96
CA SER A 160 32.35 23.14 -9.33
C SER A 160 33.24 22.44 -10.35
N GLU A 161 34.57 22.52 -10.18
CA GLU A 161 35.52 21.86 -11.06
C GLU A 161 35.33 20.34 -11.08
N GLN A 162 35.15 19.72 -9.91
CA GLN A 162 34.91 18.29 -9.76
C GLN A 162 33.63 17.87 -10.47
N CYS A 163 32.52 18.58 -10.26
CA CYS A 163 31.22 18.23 -10.84
C CYS A 163 31.22 18.45 -12.36
N GLU A 164 31.74 19.57 -12.84
CA GLU A 164 31.74 19.88 -14.27
C GLU A 164 32.62 18.91 -15.08
N ARG A 165 33.78 18.51 -14.54
CA ARG A 165 34.71 17.61 -15.22
C ARG A 165 34.37 16.14 -15.08
N ASN A 166 34.04 15.69 -13.86
CA ASN A 166 33.96 14.25 -13.56
C ASN A 166 32.53 13.71 -13.59
N ILE A 167 31.51 14.58 -13.56
CA ILE A 167 30.11 14.17 -13.48
C ILE A 167 29.31 14.68 -14.69
N MET A 168 29.32 15.99 -14.95
CA MET A 168 28.41 16.60 -15.93
C MET A 168 28.81 16.28 -17.38
N GLY A 169 30.10 16.44 -17.73
CA GLY A 169 30.61 16.15 -19.08
C GLY A 169 30.04 17.02 -20.21
N PHE A 170 29.13 17.96 -19.91
CA PHE A 170 28.50 18.86 -20.88
C PHE A 170 29.29 20.16 -21.00
N THR A 171 29.89 20.42 -22.15
CA THR A 171 30.73 21.60 -22.37
C THR A 171 30.03 22.73 -23.14
N GLY A 172 28.69 22.76 -23.21
CA GLY A 172 27.98 23.94 -23.74
C GLY A 172 27.99 24.13 -25.26
N GLY A 173 28.16 23.07 -26.06
CA GLY A 173 28.02 23.12 -27.53
C GLY A 173 29.04 24.04 -28.21
N GLU A 174 28.61 25.21 -28.68
CA GLU A 174 29.44 26.18 -29.44
C GLU A 174 30.57 26.82 -28.62
N ARG A 175 30.55 26.73 -27.28
CA ARG A 175 31.63 27.20 -26.40
C ARG A 175 32.13 26.07 -25.50
N PRO A 176 33.00 25.18 -25.99
CA PRO A 176 33.43 23.96 -25.30
C PRO A 176 34.36 24.26 -24.12
N GLN A 177 33.81 24.74 -23.01
CA GLN A 177 34.52 24.98 -21.76
C GLN A 177 33.61 24.63 -20.57
N PRO A 178 34.09 23.91 -19.55
CA PRO A 178 33.39 23.73 -18.27
C PRO A 178 33.06 25.07 -17.62
N TRP A 179 31.91 25.17 -16.93
CA TRP A 179 31.57 26.38 -16.19
C TRP A 179 32.51 26.58 -14.99
N LYS A 180 32.94 27.82 -14.76
CA LYS A 180 33.77 28.19 -13.60
C LYS A 180 33.01 29.14 -12.71
N VAL A 181 33.26 29.06 -11.40
CA VAL A 181 32.70 29.99 -10.42
C VAL A 181 33.00 31.46 -10.77
N ALA A 182 34.18 31.72 -11.35
CA ALA A 182 34.59 33.05 -11.79
C ALA A 182 33.79 33.60 -13.00
N ASP A 183 33.01 32.77 -13.69
CA ASP A 183 32.12 33.20 -14.78
C ASP A 183 30.87 33.92 -14.23
N ALA A 184 30.58 33.81 -12.93
CA ALA A 184 29.54 34.58 -12.26
C ALA A 184 30.03 35.96 -11.80
N PRO A 185 29.16 36.99 -11.73
CA PRO A 185 29.54 38.30 -11.22
C PRO A 185 30.04 38.26 -9.77
N GLY A 186 31.18 38.90 -9.46
CA GLY A 186 31.79 38.86 -8.12
C GLY A 186 30.86 39.25 -6.97
N ARG A 187 30.07 40.32 -7.13
CA ARG A 187 29.05 40.74 -6.14
C ARG A 187 27.98 39.68 -5.89
N TYR A 188 27.65 38.89 -6.91
CA TYR A 188 26.69 37.79 -6.78
C TYR A 188 27.30 36.64 -5.99
N ILE A 189 28.55 36.27 -6.27
CA ILE A 189 29.30 35.24 -5.53
C ILE A 189 29.39 35.62 -4.04
N GLU A 190 29.83 36.84 -3.72
CA GLU A 190 29.92 37.34 -2.34
C GLU A 190 28.57 37.26 -1.61
N SER A 191 27.48 37.58 -2.31
CA SER A 191 26.14 37.49 -1.72
C SER A 191 25.71 36.06 -1.43
N MET A 192 25.99 35.12 -2.35
CA MET A 192 25.68 33.70 -2.17
C MET A 192 26.52 33.06 -1.05
N LEU A 193 27.80 33.44 -0.92
CA LEU A 193 28.68 32.97 0.15
C LEU A 193 28.19 33.35 1.56
N ARG A 194 27.36 34.39 1.71
CA ARG A 194 26.74 34.74 3.01
C ARG A 194 25.61 33.79 3.43
N ASN A 195 25.06 33.03 2.48
CA ASN A 195 23.92 32.14 2.69
C ASN A 195 24.30 30.68 2.92
N VAL A 196 25.60 30.37 2.92
CA VAL A 196 26.12 29.02 3.16
C VAL A 196 27.12 29.00 4.31
N VAL A 197 27.32 27.83 4.88
CA VAL A 197 28.36 27.56 5.87
C VAL A 197 29.26 26.43 5.36
N GLY A 198 30.55 26.55 5.62
CA GLY A 198 31.56 25.58 5.21
C GLY A 198 31.70 24.47 6.24
N ILE A 199 31.91 23.25 5.77
CA ILE A 199 32.09 22.05 6.59
C ILE A 199 33.43 21.43 6.21
N ASN A 200 34.30 21.25 7.20
CA ASN A 200 35.53 20.48 7.08
C ASN A 200 35.45 19.29 8.04
N ILE A 201 35.71 18.09 7.55
CA ILE A 201 35.72 16.88 8.37
C ILE A 201 37.08 16.22 8.24
N GLU A 202 37.81 16.17 9.35
CA GLU A 202 39.04 15.38 9.44
C GLU A 202 38.69 13.90 9.63
N ILE A 203 39.12 13.06 8.68
CA ILE A 203 38.76 11.64 8.66
C ILE A 203 39.54 10.92 9.77
N GLY A 204 38.82 10.46 10.80
CA GLY A 204 39.39 9.69 11.91
C GLY A 204 39.30 8.18 11.69
N ARG A 205 38.17 7.69 11.16
CA ARG A 205 37.96 6.27 10.82
C ARG A 205 37.18 6.15 9.52
N ILE A 206 37.61 5.21 8.67
CA ILE A 206 36.97 4.88 7.39
C ILE A 206 36.59 3.40 7.39
N GLU A 207 35.36 3.09 7.04
CA GLU A 207 34.77 1.75 7.05
C GLU A 207 34.08 1.47 5.71
N GLY A 208 34.59 0.52 4.93
CA GLY A 208 34.03 0.16 3.64
C GLY A 208 33.31 -1.19 3.63
N LYS A 209 32.21 -1.27 2.88
CA LYS A 209 31.50 -2.51 2.59
C LYS A 209 31.23 -2.65 1.11
N PHE A 210 31.59 -3.79 0.56
CA PHE A 210 31.13 -4.24 -0.76
C PHE A 210 30.48 -5.60 -0.57
N LYS A 211 29.16 -5.65 -0.64
CA LYS A 211 28.42 -6.91 -0.65
C LYS A 211 28.01 -7.19 -2.09
N MET A 212 28.74 -8.07 -2.75
CA MET A 212 28.61 -8.40 -4.17
C MET A 212 28.60 -9.92 -4.37
N SER A 213 27.90 -10.64 -3.49
CA SER A 213 27.75 -12.10 -3.51
C SER A 213 29.06 -12.91 -3.53
N GLN A 214 30.20 -12.31 -3.15
CA GLN A 214 31.52 -12.94 -3.25
C GLN A 214 31.69 -14.16 -2.33
N GLU A 215 30.86 -14.30 -1.29
CA GLU A 215 30.80 -15.43 -0.37
C GLU A 215 30.15 -16.70 -0.97
N MET A 216 29.41 -16.53 -2.07
CA MET A 216 28.69 -17.63 -2.70
C MET A 216 29.65 -18.54 -3.48
N ARG A 217 29.21 -19.77 -3.73
CA ARG A 217 29.97 -20.71 -4.58
C ARG A 217 30.17 -20.13 -5.97
N ARG A 218 31.26 -20.51 -6.64
CA ARG A 218 31.61 -20.00 -7.97
C ARG A 218 30.44 -20.16 -8.97
N GLY A 219 29.77 -21.31 -9.01
CA GLY A 219 28.63 -21.53 -9.90
C GLY A 219 27.43 -20.61 -9.61
N ASP A 220 27.18 -20.30 -8.34
CA ASP A 220 26.13 -19.34 -7.96
C ASP A 220 26.51 -17.91 -8.31
N ARG A 221 27.77 -17.50 -8.08
CA ARG A 221 28.25 -16.17 -8.48
C ARG A 221 28.22 -15.99 -9.98
N ASP A 222 28.64 -16.99 -10.76
CA ASP A 222 28.58 -16.95 -12.21
C ASP A 222 27.12 -16.84 -12.71
N GLY A 223 26.19 -17.47 -11.98
CA GLY A 223 24.76 -17.33 -12.23
C GLY A 223 24.23 -15.91 -11.93
N VAL A 224 24.72 -15.27 -10.87
CA VAL A 224 24.42 -13.86 -10.56
C VAL A 224 25.00 -12.91 -11.62
N VAL A 225 26.25 -13.11 -12.04
CA VAL A 225 26.89 -12.32 -13.11
C VAL A 225 26.10 -12.41 -14.41
N ARG A 226 25.76 -13.65 -14.86
CA ARG A 226 24.93 -13.84 -16.06
C ARG A 226 23.54 -13.24 -15.90
N GLY A 227 22.89 -13.48 -14.76
CA GLY A 227 21.55 -12.98 -14.50
C GLY A 227 21.45 -11.45 -14.60
N PHE A 228 22.48 -10.73 -14.12
CA PHE A 228 22.54 -9.27 -14.25
C PHE A 228 22.99 -8.80 -15.63
N ALA A 229 23.89 -9.51 -16.31
CA ALA A 229 24.24 -9.21 -17.69
C ALA A 229 23.04 -9.35 -18.63
N ASP A 230 22.24 -10.42 -18.45
CA ASP A 230 21.02 -10.68 -19.23
C ASP A 230 19.89 -9.69 -18.92
N LEU A 231 19.87 -9.13 -17.70
CA LEU A 231 18.92 -8.07 -17.33
C LEU A 231 19.14 -6.81 -18.16
N GLY A 232 20.40 -6.54 -18.55
CA GLY A 232 20.79 -5.38 -19.33
C GLY A 232 20.62 -4.05 -18.59
N GLY A 233 20.88 -2.96 -19.32
CA GLY A 233 20.82 -1.60 -18.78
C GLY A 233 22.02 -1.26 -17.87
N GLU A 234 22.17 0.03 -17.58
CA GLU A 234 23.34 0.57 -16.85
C GLU A 234 23.57 -0.14 -15.50
N ALA A 235 22.50 -0.32 -14.71
CA ALA A 235 22.59 -0.98 -13.40
C ALA A 235 22.91 -2.48 -13.51
N GLY A 236 22.33 -3.20 -14.48
CA GLY A 236 22.59 -4.63 -14.68
C GLY A 236 24.03 -4.89 -15.11
N GLU A 237 24.53 -4.09 -16.06
CA GLU A 237 25.91 -4.15 -16.54
C GLU A 237 26.91 -3.82 -15.42
N ALA A 238 26.68 -2.74 -14.68
CA ALA A 238 27.55 -2.32 -13.59
C ALA A 238 27.59 -3.33 -12.44
N ILE A 239 26.43 -3.83 -12.00
CA ILE A 239 26.37 -4.83 -10.92
C ILE A 239 26.98 -6.17 -11.38
N SER A 240 26.74 -6.58 -12.63
CA SER A 240 27.38 -7.78 -13.18
C SER A 240 28.91 -7.68 -13.14
N ALA A 241 29.46 -6.55 -13.58
CA ALA A 241 30.90 -6.29 -13.55
C ALA A 241 31.46 -6.27 -12.12
N LEU A 242 30.78 -5.59 -11.18
CA LEU A 242 31.20 -5.52 -9.78
C LEU A 242 31.14 -6.88 -9.08
N VAL A 243 30.11 -7.70 -9.33
CA VAL A 243 30.03 -9.06 -8.78
C VAL A 243 31.19 -9.91 -9.28
N LYS A 244 31.51 -9.81 -10.58
CA LYS A 244 32.64 -10.52 -11.17
C LYS A 244 33.96 -10.08 -10.54
N GLU A 245 34.24 -8.77 -10.53
CA GLU A 245 35.48 -8.21 -9.98
C GLU A 245 35.69 -8.58 -8.51
N ARG A 246 34.67 -8.37 -7.67
CA ARG A 246 34.77 -8.63 -6.22
C ARG A 246 34.85 -10.13 -5.94
N GLY A 247 34.21 -10.97 -6.76
CA GLY A 247 34.37 -12.42 -6.71
C GLY A 247 35.81 -12.87 -7.01
N GLU A 248 36.43 -12.34 -8.07
CA GLU A 248 37.81 -12.65 -8.44
C GLU A 248 38.83 -12.17 -7.40
N LEU A 249 38.64 -10.97 -6.84
CA LEU A 249 39.48 -10.46 -5.76
C LEU A 249 39.38 -11.33 -4.49
N HIS A 250 38.18 -11.81 -4.17
CA HIS A 250 37.96 -12.70 -3.04
C HIS A 250 38.67 -14.04 -3.23
N ASP A 251 38.58 -14.64 -4.42
CA ASP A 251 39.25 -15.91 -4.73
C ASP A 251 40.78 -15.77 -4.62
N LYS A 252 41.36 -14.69 -5.18
CA LYS A 252 42.79 -14.39 -5.04
C LYS A 252 43.22 -14.21 -3.58
N LYS A 253 42.39 -13.61 -2.73
CA LYS A 253 42.66 -13.47 -1.29
C LYS A 253 42.68 -14.85 -0.60
N ILE A 254 41.76 -15.76 -0.96
CA ILE A 254 41.74 -17.13 -0.44
C ILE A 254 42.99 -17.92 -0.90
N GLU A 255 43.35 -17.83 -2.17
CA GLU A 255 44.54 -18.50 -2.72
C GLU A 255 45.83 -18.05 -2.00
N LYS A 256 46.05 -16.74 -1.87
CA LYS A 256 47.19 -16.18 -1.12
C LYS A 256 47.20 -16.57 0.36
N ALA A 257 46.03 -16.68 1.01
CA ALA A 257 45.94 -17.13 2.39
C ALA A 257 46.33 -18.61 2.54
N SER A 258 46.01 -19.44 1.54
CA SER A 258 46.37 -20.86 1.51
C SER A 258 47.88 -21.11 1.30
N GLU A 259 48.55 -20.24 0.53
CA GLU A 259 50.00 -20.30 0.30
C GLU A 259 50.84 -19.90 1.53
N ASN A 260 50.31 -19.02 2.38
CA ASN A 260 51.02 -18.46 3.54
C ASN A 260 50.88 -19.28 4.85
N ASN A 261 50.34 -20.51 4.82
CA ASN A 261 50.13 -21.37 6.00
C ASN A 261 49.39 -20.68 7.18
N LEU A 262 48.57 -19.67 6.90
CA LEU A 262 47.72 -19.02 7.90
C LEU A 262 46.58 -19.98 8.28
N PRO A 263 46.24 -20.14 9.57
CA PRO A 263 45.23 -21.10 10.00
C PRO A 263 43.88 -20.82 9.33
N GLN A 264 43.33 -21.83 8.65
CA GLN A 264 42.04 -21.85 7.94
C GLN A 264 40.82 -21.50 8.82
N SER A 265 41.00 -21.23 10.11
CA SER A 265 39.92 -20.92 11.06
C SER A 265 39.27 -19.55 10.83
N PHE A 266 39.90 -18.63 10.09
CA PHE A 266 39.37 -17.28 9.88
C PHE A 266 38.30 -17.14 8.77
N TYR A 267 38.20 -18.12 7.86
CA TYR A 267 37.26 -18.07 6.73
C TYR A 267 36.07 -19.05 6.88
N HIS A 268 35.93 -19.68 8.05
CA HIS A 268 35.09 -20.87 8.21
C HIS A 268 33.73 -20.68 8.90
N MET A 269 33.19 -19.45 8.98
CA MET A 269 31.99 -19.17 9.79
C MET A 269 30.63 -19.61 9.18
N TYR A 270 30.59 -20.01 7.90
CA TYR A 270 29.35 -20.40 7.21
C TYR A 270 29.39 -21.81 6.57
N LYS A 271 30.06 -22.79 7.20
CA LYS A 271 29.68 -24.19 6.90
C LYS A 271 28.32 -24.47 7.57
N PRO A 272 27.34 -25.06 6.87
CA PRO A 272 26.15 -25.59 7.52
C PRO A 272 26.58 -26.48 8.68
N ALA A 273 25.87 -26.40 9.82
CA ALA A 273 26.15 -27.25 10.96
C ALA A 273 26.30 -28.71 10.49
N PRO A 274 27.34 -29.44 10.96
CA PRO A 274 27.56 -30.81 10.53
C PRO A 274 26.28 -31.63 10.75
N PRO A 275 25.91 -32.53 9.83
CA PRO A 275 24.71 -33.33 9.97
C PRO A 275 24.76 -34.03 11.33
N ARG A 276 23.71 -33.84 12.15
CA ARG A 276 23.59 -34.53 13.44
C ARG A 276 23.76 -36.04 13.17
N PRO A 277 24.65 -36.75 13.88
CA PRO A 277 24.83 -38.18 13.70
C PRO A 277 23.47 -38.87 13.81
N ARG A 278 23.12 -39.68 12.82
CA ARG A 278 21.85 -40.39 12.84
C ARG A 278 21.80 -41.27 14.08
N LYS A 279 20.81 -41.08 14.94
CA LYS A 279 20.60 -41.92 16.13
C LYS A 279 20.34 -43.40 15.77
N THR A 280 20.05 -43.72 14.50
CA THR A 280 20.00 -45.10 13.99
C THR A 280 20.36 -45.17 12.49
N ASN A 281 20.95 -46.30 12.06
CA ASN A 281 21.25 -46.61 10.65
C ASN A 281 20.03 -47.17 9.87
N ILE A 282 18.81 -46.86 10.32
CA ILE A 282 17.59 -47.39 9.70
C ILE A 282 17.19 -46.49 8.52
N ILE A 283 17.59 -46.88 7.31
CA ILE A 283 17.04 -46.35 6.07
C ILE A 283 15.82 -47.19 5.70
N ARG A 284 14.61 -46.63 5.84
CA ARG A 284 13.38 -47.23 5.33
C ARG A 284 13.29 -46.93 3.84
N SER A 285 13.27 -47.96 3.00
CA SER A 285 13.30 -47.77 1.55
C SER A 285 11.92 -47.34 1.02
N ARG A 286 11.91 -46.34 0.12
CA ARG A 286 10.69 -45.80 -0.50
C ARG A 286 10.18 -46.63 -1.69
N ASN A 287 10.85 -47.74 -2.04
CA ASN A 287 10.50 -48.57 -3.21
C ASN A 287 10.31 -50.07 -2.87
N GLY A 288 10.16 -50.43 -1.58
CA GLY A 288 9.95 -51.82 -1.17
C GLY A 288 8.68 -52.44 -1.76
N CYS A 289 8.70 -53.76 -2.04
CA CYS A 289 7.56 -54.48 -2.61
C CYS A 289 6.32 -54.39 -1.70
N LYS A 290 5.12 -54.51 -2.32
CA LYS A 290 3.83 -54.41 -1.62
C LYS A 290 3.71 -55.40 -0.47
N SER A 291 4.21 -56.63 -0.67
CA SER A 291 4.17 -57.70 0.34
C SER A 291 5.02 -57.39 1.58
N CYS A 292 6.23 -56.84 1.42
CA CYS A 292 7.04 -56.41 2.57
C CYS A 292 6.49 -55.16 3.25
N ARG A 293 5.92 -54.22 2.48
CA ARG A 293 5.26 -53.02 3.01
C ARG A 293 4.05 -53.34 3.88
N ASN A 294 3.14 -54.20 3.38
CA ASN A 294 1.96 -54.62 4.13
C ASN A 294 2.34 -55.32 5.44
N ARG A 295 3.42 -56.10 5.41
CA ARG A 295 3.98 -56.78 6.59
C ARG A 295 4.86 -55.87 7.46
N ARG A 296 5.08 -54.61 7.07
CA ARG A 296 5.96 -53.64 7.74
C ARG A 296 7.38 -54.20 8.01
N THR A 297 7.88 -55.04 7.10
CA THR A 297 9.22 -55.65 7.18
C THR A 297 10.17 -55.03 6.15
N LYS A 298 11.48 -55.11 6.40
CA LYS A 298 12.50 -54.53 5.52
C LYS A 298 12.52 -55.28 4.18
N CYS A 299 12.42 -54.52 3.09
CA CYS A 299 12.58 -55.02 1.73
C CYS A 299 13.97 -54.63 1.23
N ASP A 300 14.66 -55.58 0.63
CA ASP A 300 15.98 -55.41 0.00
C ASP A 300 15.90 -55.01 -1.49
N GLU A 301 14.68 -54.82 -2.01
CA GLU A 301 14.41 -54.27 -3.34
C GLU A 301 14.95 -55.07 -4.54
N GLN A 302 15.46 -56.29 -4.31
CA GLN A 302 15.90 -57.17 -5.39
C GLN A 302 14.74 -57.55 -6.32
N LYS A 303 14.98 -57.52 -7.63
CA LYS A 303 14.04 -57.89 -8.70
C LYS A 303 14.53 -59.16 -9.39
N PRO A 304 13.65 -60.09 -9.80
CA PRO A 304 12.17 -59.97 -9.82
C PRO A 304 11.49 -60.24 -8.48
N MET A 305 12.18 -60.83 -7.50
CA MET A 305 11.65 -61.13 -6.16
C MET A 305 12.65 -60.74 -5.07
N CYS A 306 12.16 -60.08 -4.03
CA CYS A 306 12.98 -59.63 -2.91
C CYS A 306 13.36 -60.81 -2.00
N GLY A 307 14.54 -60.78 -1.36
CA GLY A 307 15.06 -61.88 -0.55
C GLY A 307 14.15 -62.23 0.64
N THR A 308 13.50 -61.23 1.22
CA THR A 308 12.50 -61.42 2.29
C THR A 308 11.25 -62.17 1.80
N CYS A 309 10.78 -61.91 0.58
CA CYS A 309 9.65 -62.62 -0.01
C CYS A 309 10.04 -64.02 -0.48
N ALA A 310 11.23 -64.17 -1.07
CA ALA A 310 11.79 -65.46 -1.49
C ALA A 310 11.90 -66.43 -0.31
N ARG A 311 12.56 -66.00 0.77
CA ARG A 311 12.76 -66.82 1.97
C ARG A 311 11.45 -67.23 2.66
N LEU A 312 10.45 -66.37 2.61
CA LEU A 312 9.16 -66.60 3.26
C LEU A 312 8.12 -67.24 2.33
N ASN A 313 8.54 -67.59 1.11
CA ASN A 313 7.70 -68.14 0.04
C ASN A 313 6.39 -67.34 -0.15
N LYS A 314 6.51 -66.02 -0.28
CA LYS A 314 5.37 -65.10 -0.47
C LYS A 314 5.46 -64.41 -1.82
N SER A 315 4.30 -64.11 -2.41
CA SER A 315 4.23 -63.33 -3.65
C SER A 315 4.88 -61.96 -3.47
N CYS A 316 5.78 -61.61 -4.39
CA CYS A 316 6.54 -60.37 -4.39
C CYS A 316 6.08 -59.50 -5.55
N GLU A 317 5.31 -58.46 -5.24
CA GLU A 317 4.72 -57.57 -6.24
C GLU A 317 5.32 -56.17 -6.08
N TYR A 318 6.00 -55.70 -7.14
CA TYR A 318 6.45 -54.33 -7.28
C TYR A 318 5.49 -53.59 -8.20
N VAL A 319 4.55 -52.85 -7.62
CA VAL A 319 3.66 -52.00 -8.39
C VAL A 319 4.43 -50.72 -8.75
N GLN A 320 4.72 -50.51 -10.03
CA GLN A 320 5.09 -49.19 -10.54
C GLN A 320 3.85 -48.31 -10.36
N PRO A 321 3.89 -47.21 -9.58
CA PRO A 321 2.82 -46.23 -9.65
C PRO A 321 2.84 -45.68 -11.07
N VAL A 322 1.85 -46.05 -11.89
CA VAL A 322 1.66 -45.44 -13.19
C VAL A 322 1.18 -44.02 -12.93
N LEU A 323 2.13 -43.10 -12.78
CA LEU A 323 1.86 -41.67 -12.88
C LEU A 323 1.47 -41.41 -14.34
N LYS A 324 0.17 -41.47 -14.64
CA LYS A 324 -0.37 -40.89 -15.86
C LYS A 324 -0.37 -39.38 -15.67
N PHE A 325 0.68 -38.72 -16.15
CA PHE A 325 0.62 -37.30 -16.43
C PHE A 325 -0.33 -37.11 -17.61
N GLN A 326 -1.45 -36.44 -17.38
CA GLN A 326 -2.23 -35.87 -18.48
C GLN A 326 -1.46 -34.66 -19.00
N ILE A 327 -0.80 -34.83 -20.14
CA ILE A 327 -0.32 -33.71 -20.91
C ILE A 327 -1.56 -33.10 -21.58
N ILE A 328 -2.04 -31.97 -21.06
CA ILE A 328 -2.97 -31.11 -21.80
C ILE A 328 -2.15 -30.50 -22.95
N THR A 329 -2.08 -31.25 -24.04
CA THR A 329 -1.57 -30.76 -25.30
C THR A 329 -2.71 -29.96 -25.89
N VAL A 330 -2.61 -28.63 -25.88
CA VAL A 330 -3.51 -27.80 -26.67
C VAL A 330 -3.29 -28.21 -28.12
N GLN A 331 -4.22 -29.02 -28.64
CA GLN A 331 -4.26 -29.36 -30.04
C GLN A 331 -4.60 -28.09 -30.79
N ASN A 332 -3.57 -27.48 -31.37
CA ASN A 332 -3.74 -26.59 -32.50
C ASN A 332 -4.11 -27.49 -33.71
N PRO A 333 -5.31 -27.38 -34.31
CA PRO A 333 -5.61 -28.10 -35.53
C PRO A 333 -4.78 -27.49 -36.67
N LYS A 334 -3.83 -28.29 -37.14
CA LYS A 334 -3.15 -28.28 -38.44
C LYS A 334 -3.62 -27.21 -39.46
N GLY A 335 -2.75 -26.22 -39.66
CA GLY A 335 -2.14 -25.87 -40.95
C GLY A 335 -3.01 -25.69 -42.20
N ARG A 336 -3.07 -24.44 -42.66
CA ARG A 336 -2.60 -24.07 -44.01
C ARG A 336 -1.82 -22.75 -43.93
N LEU A 337 -0.62 -22.74 -44.52
CA LEU A 337 0.11 -21.52 -44.85
C LEU A 337 -0.73 -20.65 -45.80
N SER A 338 -0.81 -19.34 -45.57
CA SER A 338 -0.66 -18.35 -46.65
C SER A 338 -0.43 -16.95 -46.09
N THR A 339 0.69 -16.36 -46.53
CA THR A 339 0.94 -14.96 -46.92
C THR A 339 0.42 -13.81 -46.06
N TYR A 340 1.39 -13.00 -45.62
CA TYR A 340 1.30 -11.57 -45.34
C TYR A 340 0.11 -10.87 -45.99
N ASP A 341 -0.76 -10.28 -45.17
CA ASP A 341 -1.46 -9.06 -45.55
C ASP A 341 -1.82 -8.19 -44.33
N THR A 342 -1.67 -6.90 -44.57
CA THR A 342 -1.76 -5.74 -43.69
C THR A 342 -3.12 -5.64 -42.96
N PRO A 343 -3.22 -5.13 -41.71
CA PRO A 343 -4.51 -5.02 -41.02
C PRO A 343 -5.39 -3.95 -41.67
N SER A 344 -6.54 -4.37 -42.21
CA SER A 344 -7.58 -3.49 -42.75
C SER A 344 -8.41 -2.81 -41.66
N LYS A 345 -8.98 -1.66 -42.03
CA LYS A 345 -9.60 -0.60 -41.21
C LYS A 345 -10.84 -0.97 -40.38
N GLU A 346 -11.24 -2.23 -40.28
CA GLU A 346 -12.57 -2.58 -39.72
C GLU A 346 -12.59 -2.89 -38.21
N ARG A 347 -11.42 -2.97 -37.55
CA ARG A 347 -11.37 -3.18 -36.08
C ARG A 347 -11.55 -1.90 -35.26
N LYS A 348 -11.59 -0.72 -35.90
CA LYS A 348 -11.82 0.58 -35.23
C LYS A 348 -13.30 0.99 -35.12
N GLN A 349 -14.23 0.26 -35.75
CA GLN A 349 -15.62 0.72 -35.86
C GLN A 349 -16.64 0.03 -34.96
N ARG A 350 -16.26 -0.98 -34.15
CA ARG A 350 -17.19 -1.71 -33.26
C ARG A 350 -17.06 -1.41 -31.76
N LEU A 351 -16.31 -0.37 -31.38
CA LEU A 351 -16.23 0.14 -30.00
C LEU A 351 -16.63 1.63 -29.93
N ALA A 352 -17.40 2.10 -30.92
CA ALA A 352 -17.79 3.51 -31.05
C ALA A 352 -19.26 3.79 -30.67
N GLU A 353 -20.00 2.80 -30.19
CA GLU A 353 -21.40 2.95 -29.78
C GLU A 353 -21.56 2.52 -28.31
N ASP A 354 -21.00 3.32 -27.40
CA ASP A 354 -21.69 3.72 -26.17
C ASP A 354 -20.92 4.84 -25.45
N GLU A 355 -21.64 5.94 -25.21
CA GLU A 355 -21.36 7.13 -24.40
C GLU A 355 -19.95 7.78 -24.51
N ARG A 356 -19.72 8.55 -25.58
CA ARG A 356 -18.71 9.64 -25.60
C ARG A 356 -19.34 10.98 -25.22
N LEU A 357 -18.93 11.52 -24.08
CA LEU A 357 -19.17 12.92 -23.71
C LEU A 357 -17.90 13.73 -24.00
N VAL A 358 -18.01 14.65 -24.95
CA VAL A 358 -16.93 15.54 -25.41
C VAL A 358 -17.02 16.85 -24.64
N ILE A 359 -16.01 17.15 -23.82
CA ILE A 359 -15.76 18.52 -23.35
C ILE A 359 -14.92 19.21 -24.41
N GLN A 360 -15.43 20.29 -25.00
CA GLN A 360 -14.72 21.08 -26.00
C GLN A 360 -13.55 21.82 -25.33
N ALA A 361 -12.32 21.42 -25.65
CA ALA A 361 -11.14 22.26 -25.48
C ALA A 361 -11.09 23.25 -26.66
N GLU A 362 -11.12 24.55 -26.38
CA GLU A 362 -10.99 25.59 -27.40
C GLU A 362 -9.63 25.50 -28.11
N GLN A 363 -9.69 25.62 -29.43
CA GLN A 363 -8.61 25.36 -30.36
C GLN A 363 -7.54 26.45 -30.33
N GLY A 364 -6.33 26.09 -29.88
CA GLY A 364 -5.08 26.75 -30.22
C GLY A 364 -4.18 25.79 -31.00
N ASN A 365 -3.78 26.15 -32.23
CA ASN A 365 -3.01 25.31 -33.16
C ASN A 365 -1.77 24.62 -32.56
N PRO A 366 -1.39 23.43 -33.05
CA PRO A 366 -0.28 22.64 -32.50
C PRO A 366 1.05 23.31 -32.82
N ARG A 367 1.75 23.78 -31.78
CA ARG A 367 3.19 24.06 -31.87
C ARG A 367 3.96 22.80 -31.50
N ILE A 368 4.39 22.09 -32.54
CA ILE A 368 5.51 21.15 -32.44
C ILE A 368 6.74 21.96 -32.04
N GLY A 369 7.33 21.65 -30.88
CA GLY A 369 8.51 22.33 -30.35
C GLY A 369 8.19 23.20 -29.14
N GLY A 370 8.25 22.58 -27.96
CA GLY A 370 8.00 23.30 -26.71
C GLY A 370 7.84 22.44 -25.46
N TYR A 371 8.19 21.15 -25.49
CA TYR A 371 8.50 20.45 -24.25
C TYR A 371 9.79 21.07 -23.69
N ASN A 372 9.65 21.91 -22.68
CA ASN A 372 10.77 22.36 -21.86
C ASN A 372 11.42 21.11 -21.25
N ILE A 373 12.48 20.62 -21.90
CA ILE A 373 13.34 19.51 -21.49
C ILE A 373 13.81 19.66 -20.03
N VAL A 374 13.90 20.90 -19.53
CA VAL A 374 14.28 21.23 -18.15
C VAL A 374 13.17 20.89 -17.12
N ARG A 375 11.89 20.87 -17.51
CA ARG A 375 10.78 20.46 -16.62
C ARG A 375 10.52 18.95 -16.68
N SER A 376 10.91 18.31 -17.78
CA SER A 376 10.78 16.86 -17.99
C SER A 376 11.84 16.02 -17.27
N LEU A 377 12.88 16.64 -16.71
CA LEU A 377 13.89 15.97 -15.88
C LEU A 377 13.52 15.96 -14.38
N GLN A 378 12.34 16.50 -14.03
CA GLN A 378 11.78 16.49 -12.67
C GLN A 378 10.53 15.61 -12.52
N THR A 379 10.04 14.97 -13.58
CA THR A 379 9.13 13.83 -13.44
C THR A 379 9.90 12.72 -12.75
N THR A 380 9.68 12.57 -11.45
CA THR A 380 10.40 11.57 -10.68
C THR A 380 9.95 10.18 -11.17
N GLU A 381 10.86 9.20 -11.25
CA GLU A 381 10.49 7.78 -11.50
C GLU A 381 9.33 7.31 -10.60
N ARG A 382 9.18 7.97 -9.44
CA ARG A 382 8.09 7.81 -8.48
C ARG A 382 6.73 8.28 -9.00
N ASP A 383 6.65 9.40 -9.70
CA ASP A 383 5.40 9.87 -10.29
C ASP A 383 4.95 8.89 -11.37
N ILE A 384 5.89 8.41 -12.20
CA ILE A 384 5.63 7.36 -13.19
C ILE A 384 5.11 6.10 -12.49
N PHE A 385 5.75 5.65 -11.42
CA PHE A 385 5.32 4.49 -10.65
C PHE A 385 3.88 4.64 -10.13
N TYR A 386 3.53 5.76 -9.49
CA TYR A 386 2.20 5.96 -8.94
C TYR A 386 1.13 6.21 -10.01
N THR A 387 1.50 6.81 -11.14
CA THR A 387 0.60 6.95 -12.30
C THR A 387 0.34 5.60 -12.96
N THR A 388 1.34 4.74 -13.12
CA THR A 388 1.12 3.36 -13.61
C THR A 388 0.27 2.56 -12.63
N TYR A 389 0.56 2.65 -11.32
CA TYR A 389 -0.25 2.01 -10.29
C TYR A 389 -1.71 2.51 -10.29
N TRP A 390 -1.92 3.81 -10.52
CA TRP A 390 -3.25 4.40 -10.66
C TRP A 390 -4.04 3.72 -11.78
N GLU A 391 -3.43 3.52 -12.94
CA GLU A 391 -4.08 2.90 -14.10
C GLU A 391 -4.42 1.42 -13.85
N ASP A 392 -3.49 0.68 -13.25
CA ASP A 392 -3.63 -0.76 -13.05
C ASP A 392 -4.55 -1.13 -11.87
N CYS A 393 -4.54 -0.34 -10.80
CA CYS A 393 -5.13 -0.73 -9.51
C CYS A 393 -6.23 0.22 -9.00
N CYS A 394 -6.10 1.53 -9.20
CA CYS A 394 -7.08 2.50 -8.69
C CYS A 394 -8.24 2.72 -9.67
N LEU A 395 -7.95 2.95 -10.95
CA LEU A 395 -8.97 3.20 -11.98
C LEU A 395 -10.03 2.09 -12.07
N PRO A 396 -9.68 0.79 -12.04
CA PRO A 396 -10.68 -0.28 -12.09
C PRO A 396 -11.63 -0.33 -10.90
N ALA A 397 -11.27 0.29 -9.78
CA ALA A 397 -12.09 0.36 -8.55
C ALA A 397 -12.90 1.67 -8.44
N LEU A 398 -12.73 2.60 -9.38
CA LEU A 398 -13.38 3.91 -9.41
C LEU A 398 -14.41 4.01 -10.54
N HIS A 399 -15.19 5.09 -10.56
CA HIS A 399 -16.14 5.33 -11.65
C HIS A 399 -15.40 5.54 -12.98
N PRO A 400 -15.88 5.00 -14.12
CA PRO A 400 -15.22 5.12 -15.43
C PRO A 400 -14.92 6.55 -15.90
N MET A 401 -15.61 7.54 -15.32
CA MET A 401 -15.34 8.95 -15.60
C MET A 401 -13.88 9.37 -15.31
N PHE A 402 -13.18 8.65 -14.41
CA PHE A 402 -11.79 8.94 -14.09
C PHE A 402 -10.80 8.51 -15.17
N TYR A 403 -11.19 7.67 -16.13
CA TYR A 403 -10.40 7.47 -17.36
C TYR A 403 -10.25 8.80 -18.10
N SER A 404 -11.35 9.54 -18.27
CA SER A 404 -11.33 10.87 -18.89
C SER A 404 -10.57 11.88 -18.03
N ALA A 405 -10.72 11.84 -16.70
CA ALA A 405 -9.97 12.72 -15.81
C ALA A 405 -8.45 12.50 -15.91
N THR A 406 -8.01 11.25 -16.11
CA THR A 406 -6.58 10.91 -16.25
C THR A 406 -5.95 11.61 -17.45
N LEU A 407 -6.70 11.76 -18.55
CA LEU A 407 -6.23 12.47 -19.75
C LEU A 407 -6.01 13.96 -19.53
N LEU A 408 -6.67 14.56 -18.53
CA LEU A 408 -6.54 15.99 -18.20
C LEU A 408 -5.32 16.29 -17.33
N THR A 409 -4.65 15.28 -16.79
CA THR A 409 -3.54 15.47 -15.82
C THR A 409 -2.36 16.27 -16.39
N ALA A 410 -2.11 16.19 -17.70
CA ALA A 410 -1.04 16.91 -18.37
C ALA A 410 -1.20 18.44 -18.28
N ASP A 411 -2.45 18.92 -18.34
CA ASP A 411 -2.76 20.35 -18.36
C ASP A 411 -3.08 20.90 -16.95
N TYR A 412 -3.41 20.00 -16.01
CA TYR A 412 -3.89 20.37 -14.67
C TYR A 412 -3.04 19.76 -13.54
N PRO A 413 -1.98 20.45 -13.07
CA PRO A 413 -1.09 19.94 -12.02
C PRO A 413 -1.78 19.62 -10.69
N ILE A 414 -2.86 20.33 -10.35
CA ILE A 414 -3.67 20.06 -9.16
C ILE A 414 -4.33 18.67 -9.21
N LEU A 415 -4.79 18.28 -10.39
CA LEU A 415 -5.44 16.99 -10.63
C LEU A 415 -4.41 15.86 -10.61
N ASN A 416 -3.25 16.09 -11.23
CA ASN A 416 -2.15 15.14 -11.16
C ASN A 416 -1.74 14.86 -9.70
N ASP A 417 -1.57 15.90 -8.88
CA ASP A 417 -1.26 15.74 -7.46
C ASP A 417 -2.37 14.99 -6.71
N ALA A 418 -3.64 15.22 -7.01
CA ALA A 418 -4.75 14.49 -6.37
C ALA A 418 -4.75 13.00 -6.74
N ILE A 419 -4.47 12.66 -8.00
CA ILE A 419 -4.34 11.27 -8.47
C ILE A 419 -3.13 10.58 -7.81
N LEU A 420 -1.99 11.25 -7.76
CA LEU A 420 -0.79 10.75 -7.10
C LEU A 420 -1.00 10.56 -5.59
N ALA A 421 -1.78 11.43 -4.95
CA ALA A 421 -2.16 11.28 -3.56
C ALA A 421 -3.02 10.03 -3.32
N LEU A 422 -4.07 9.82 -4.12
CA LEU A 422 -4.97 8.68 -3.96
C LEU A 422 -4.30 7.34 -4.28
N SER A 423 -3.45 7.29 -5.31
CA SER A 423 -2.70 6.09 -5.70
C SER A 423 -1.66 5.70 -4.67
N SER A 424 -0.84 6.65 -4.20
CA SER A 424 0.13 6.41 -3.12
C SER A 424 -0.54 6.10 -1.78
N CYS A 425 -1.75 6.60 -1.54
CA CYS A 425 -2.58 6.20 -0.39
C CYS A 425 -3.04 4.74 -0.55
N ASN A 426 -3.61 4.35 -1.68
CA ASN A 426 -4.11 2.98 -1.88
C ASN A 426 -3.01 1.93 -1.68
N ILE A 427 -1.84 2.14 -2.29
CA ILE A 427 -0.71 1.22 -2.16
C ILE A 427 -0.13 1.18 -0.74
N SER A 428 -0.14 2.29 0.01
CA SER A 428 0.30 2.28 1.43
C SER A 428 -0.54 1.32 2.27
N ARG A 429 -1.83 1.20 1.96
CA ARG A 429 -2.77 0.34 2.69
C ARG A 429 -2.65 -1.12 2.29
N LEU A 430 -2.27 -1.40 1.04
CA LEU A 430 -2.02 -2.76 0.56
C LEU A 430 -0.75 -3.35 1.18
N TYR A 431 0.33 -2.58 1.28
CA TYR A 431 1.60 -3.04 1.86
C TYR A 431 1.69 -2.71 3.34
N SER A 432 1.40 -3.72 4.18
CA SER A 432 1.54 -3.59 5.64
C SER A 432 2.98 -3.77 6.12
N GLU A 433 3.38 -2.95 7.08
CA GLU A 433 4.66 -3.02 7.78
C GLU A 433 4.45 -3.52 9.22
N ARG A 434 5.38 -4.32 9.76
CA ARG A 434 5.33 -4.77 11.16
C ARG A 434 5.92 -3.70 12.08
N LYS A 435 5.18 -3.32 13.13
CA LYS A 435 5.67 -2.38 14.15
C LYS A 435 6.81 -3.00 14.97
N THR A 436 7.91 -2.26 15.14
CA THR A 436 9.10 -2.68 15.92
C THR A 436 9.00 -2.37 17.41
N SER A 437 7.97 -1.63 17.86
CA SER A 437 7.73 -1.26 19.25
C SER A 437 6.31 -1.65 19.70
N SER A 438 6.23 -2.51 20.72
CA SER A 438 4.98 -2.96 21.35
C SER A 438 4.56 -2.01 22.47
N THR A 439 4.25 -0.76 22.14
CA THR A 439 3.62 0.18 23.07
C THR A 439 2.30 0.66 22.50
N GLY A 440 1.20 0.05 22.95
CA GLY A 440 -0.18 0.53 22.74
C GLY A 440 -1.09 -0.45 21.99
N LEU A 441 -2.38 -0.45 22.36
CA LEU A 441 -3.52 -1.30 21.94
C LEU A 441 -3.87 -1.30 20.42
N MET A 442 -2.93 -0.99 19.55
CA MET A 442 -3.10 -0.96 18.09
C MET A 442 -2.41 -2.17 17.47
N GLY A 443 -3.08 -2.89 16.57
CA GLY A 443 -2.60 -4.14 15.98
C GLY A 443 -1.16 -4.09 15.41
N PRO A 444 -0.52 -5.26 15.19
CA PRO A 444 0.91 -5.37 14.86
C PRO A 444 1.29 -4.81 13.48
N LEU A 445 0.29 -4.44 12.67
CA LEU A 445 0.44 -3.99 11.29
C LEU A 445 0.10 -2.50 11.18
N SER A 446 0.93 -1.76 10.43
CA SER A 446 0.66 -0.39 9.99
C SER A 446 0.72 -0.29 8.47
N PRO A 447 0.01 0.67 7.85
CA PRO A 447 0.22 1.01 6.45
C PRO A 447 1.70 1.36 6.19
N SER A 448 2.18 1.18 4.96
CA SER A 448 3.56 1.52 4.61
C SER A 448 3.82 3.01 4.80
N LEU A 449 4.73 3.34 5.71
CA LEU A 449 5.03 4.73 6.05
C LEU A 449 5.60 5.50 4.85
N THR A 450 6.34 4.80 3.98
CA THR A 450 6.95 5.39 2.78
C THR A 450 5.88 5.90 1.82
N HIS A 451 4.93 5.05 1.46
CA HIS A 451 3.85 5.41 0.53
C HIS A 451 2.85 6.37 1.17
N GLN A 452 2.57 6.20 2.46
CA GLN A 452 1.70 7.11 3.22
C GLN A 452 2.26 8.53 3.26
N THR A 453 3.55 8.68 3.53
CA THR A 453 4.19 10.01 3.53
C THR A 453 4.10 10.67 2.16
N ARG A 454 4.22 9.89 1.08
CA ARG A 454 4.07 10.39 -0.30
C ARG A 454 2.65 10.87 -0.59
N SER A 455 1.65 10.09 -0.18
CA SER A 455 0.24 10.49 -0.24
C SER A 455 0.03 11.86 0.40
N HIS A 456 0.51 12.06 1.63
CA HIS A 456 0.39 13.33 2.33
C HIS A 456 1.12 14.49 1.63
N LEU A 457 2.28 14.25 1.01
CA LEU A 457 3.00 15.28 0.26
C LEU A 457 2.21 15.73 -0.98
N TYR A 458 1.71 14.79 -1.77
CA TYR A 458 0.89 15.10 -2.96
C TYR A 458 -0.43 15.76 -2.57
N TYR A 459 -1.11 15.23 -1.53
CA TYR A 459 -2.34 15.81 -1.00
C TYR A 459 -2.13 17.26 -0.55
N SER A 460 -1.07 17.52 0.23
CA SER A 460 -0.73 18.88 0.67
C SER A 460 -0.37 19.80 -0.49
N SER A 461 0.27 19.26 -1.53
CA SER A 461 0.61 20.01 -2.74
C SER A 461 -0.65 20.40 -3.53
N ALA A 462 -1.61 19.49 -3.69
CA ALA A 462 -2.88 19.74 -4.35
C ALA A 462 -3.71 20.78 -3.57
N ILE A 463 -3.79 20.66 -2.23
CA ILE A 463 -4.47 21.64 -1.37
C ILE A 463 -3.85 23.03 -1.51
N ARG A 464 -2.52 23.16 -1.46
CA ARG A 464 -1.84 24.45 -1.66
C ARG A 464 -2.19 25.08 -3.01
N LYS A 465 -2.22 24.28 -4.09
CA LYS A 465 -2.62 24.75 -5.42
C LYS A 465 -4.08 25.20 -5.43
N LEU A 466 -4.98 24.47 -4.79
CA LEU A 466 -6.40 24.83 -4.67
C LEU A 466 -6.58 26.16 -3.93
N THR A 467 -5.89 26.34 -2.79
CA THR A 467 -5.97 27.56 -1.98
C THR A 467 -5.36 28.79 -2.65
N ALA A 468 -4.49 28.59 -3.65
CA ALA A 468 -3.89 29.67 -4.42
C ALA A 468 -4.76 30.14 -5.60
N MET A 469 -5.83 29.41 -5.95
CA MET A 469 -6.72 29.78 -7.05
C MET A 469 -7.60 30.97 -6.70
N THR A 470 -7.79 31.88 -7.67
CA THR A 470 -8.79 32.94 -7.54
C THR A 470 -10.20 32.42 -7.81
N ALA A 471 -11.22 33.15 -7.39
CA ALA A 471 -12.62 32.82 -7.71
C ALA A 471 -12.88 32.74 -9.24
N SER A 472 -12.11 33.46 -10.05
CA SER A 472 -12.17 33.35 -11.51
C SER A 472 -11.59 32.03 -11.99
N ASP A 473 -10.42 31.63 -11.48
CA ASP A 473 -9.75 30.37 -11.87
C ASP A 473 -10.60 29.15 -11.51
N CYS A 474 -11.24 29.17 -10.34
CA CYS A 474 -12.17 28.13 -9.91
C CYS A 474 -13.38 28.00 -10.84
N ARG A 475 -13.91 29.11 -11.35
CA ARG A 475 -15.04 29.08 -12.31
C ARG A 475 -14.63 28.56 -13.68
N HIS A 476 -13.46 28.94 -14.18
CA HIS A 476 -12.96 28.47 -15.48
C HIS A 476 -12.56 27.00 -15.46
N ASN A 477 -12.04 26.49 -14.32
CA ASN A 477 -11.55 25.12 -14.17
C ASN A 477 -12.48 24.24 -13.31
N ALA A 478 -13.76 24.56 -13.32
CA ALA A 478 -14.72 24.04 -12.38
C ALA A 478 -14.85 22.51 -12.37
N ALA A 479 -14.90 21.88 -13.55
CA ALA A 479 -14.97 20.42 -13.65
C ALA A 479 -13.74 19.76 -13.02
N VAL A 480 -12.54 20.33 -13.21
CA VAL A 480 -11.29 19.83 -12.63
C VAL A 480 -11.28 20.00 -11.11
N VAL A 481 -11.71 21.16 -10.61
CA VAL A 481 -11.85 21.40 -9.17
C VAL A 481 -12.82 20.39 -8.55
N PHE A 482 -13.96 20.15 -9.20
CA PHE A 482 -14.91 19.16 -8.74
C PHE A 482 -14.32 17.74 -8.73
N ILE A 483 -13.62 17.32 -9.79
CA ILE A 483 -12.89 16.04 -9.83
C ILE A 483 -11.92 15.92 -8.65
N VAL A 484 -11.14 16.96 -8.37
CA VAL A 484 -10.17 16.98 -7.26
C VAL A 484 -10.87 16.82 -5.90
N LEU A 485 -12.00 17.51 -5.68
CA LEU A 485 -12.78 17.36 -4.45
C LEU A 485 -13.35 15.95 -4.28
N VAL A 486 -13.80 15.30 -5.37
CA VAL A 486 -14.25 13.90 -5.34
C VAL A 486 -13.09 12.97 -4.98
N LEU A 487 -11.91 13.15 -5.57
CA LEU A 487 -10.71 12.36 -5.25
C LEU A 487 -10.29 12.55 -3.78
N PHE A 488 -10.39 13.75 -3.24
CA PHE A 488 -10.14 14.00 -1.82
C PHE A 488 -11.18 13.32 -0.92
N ALA A 489 -12.46 13.31 -1.29
CA ALA A 489 -13.47 12.56 -0.56
C ALA A 489 -13.15 11.04 -0.54
N HIS A 490 -12.73 10.45 -1.67
CA HIS A 490 -12.25 9.07 -1.71
C HIS A 490 -11.04 8.84 -0.78
N LEU A 491 -10.07 9.75 -0.80
CA LEU A 491 -8.87 9.66 0.03
C LEU A 491 -9.20 9.73 1.53
N GLU A 492 -9.99 10.71 1.95
CA GLU A 492 -10.36 10.90 3.35
C GLU A 492 -11.23 9.76 3.88
N SER A 493 -12.14 9.24 3.03
CA SER A 493 -12.94 8.06 3.35
C SER A 493 -12.08 6.81 3.55
N ALA A 494 -11.12 6.55 2.64
CA ALA A 494 -10.18 5.43 2.78
C ALA A 494 -9.29 5.55 4.03
N MET A 495 -8.95 6.79 4.42
CA MET A 495 -8.18 7.09 5.63
C MET A 495 -9.03 7.07 6.90
N GLY A 496 -10.35 6.87 6.82
CA GLY A 496 -11.26 6.96 7.96
C GLY A 496 -11.26 8.33 8.63
N ASN A 497 -10.94 9.40 7.91
CA ASN A 497 -10.99 10.78 8.38
C ASN A 497 -12.34 11.40 7.99
N PHE A 498 -13.38 11.09 8.77
CA PHE A 498 -14.74 11.50 8.41
C PHE A 498 -14.91 13.03 8.48
N GLN A 499 -14.23 13.72 9.38
CA GLN A 499 -14.26 15.19 9.44
C GLN A 499 -13.70 15.82 8.14
N GLY A 500 -12.56 15.31 7.65
CA GLY A 500 -11.99 15.74 6.37
C GLY A 500 -12.90 15.41 5.19
N PHE A 501 -13.48 14.20 5.19
CA PHE A 501 -14.46 13.77 4.18
C PHE A 501 -15.64 14.74 4.12
N TYR A 502 -16.28 15.06 5.25
CA TYR A 502 -17.43 15.97 5.29
C TYR A 502 -17.06 17.40 4.87
N CYS A 503 -15.83 17.85 5.12
CA CYS A 503 -15.35 19.13 4.63
C CYS A 503 -15.36 19.20 3.08
N HIS A 504 -14.85 18.17 2.40
CA HIS A 504 -14.88 18.10 0.93
C HIS A 504 -16.29 17.94 0.38
N VAL A 505 -17.12 17.13 1.04
CA VAL A 505 -18.56 16.97 0.71
C VAL A 505 -19.27 18.33 0.76
N GLN A 506 -19.08 19.10 1.83
CA GLN A 506 -19.67 20.44 1.95
C GLN A 506 -19.13 21.38 0.87
N GLY A 507 -17.84 21.33 0.58
CA GLY A 507 -17.22 22.07 -0.52
C GLY A 507 -17.88 21.77 -1.87
N MET A 508 -18.10 20.48 -2.18
CA MET A 508 -18.81 20.05 -3.39
C MET A 508 -20.26 20.52 -3.41
N MET A 509 -20.98 20.46 -2.28
CA MET A 509 -22.36 20.96 -2.21
C MET A 509 -22.44 22.45 -2.48
N ASN A 510 -21.57 23.25 -1.86
CA ASN A 510 -21.50 24.70 -2.10
C ASN A 510 -21.15 24.98 -3.57
N PHE A 511 -20.21 24.22 -4.14
CA PHE A 511 -19.81 24.33 -5.54
C PHE A 511 -20.98 24.09 -6.50
N LEU A 512 -21.80 23.08 -6.23
CA LEU A 512 -22.99 22.77 -7.04
C LEU A 512 -24.08 23.85 -6.96
N VAL A 513 -24.19 24.54 -5.82
CA VAL A 513 -25.14 25.66 -5.67
C VAL A 513 -24.72 26.88 -6.50
N GLU A 514 -23.41 27.15 -6.58
CA GLU A 514 -22.87 28.26 -7.38
C GLU A 514 -22.78 27.92 -8.89
N TRP A 515 -22.76 26.63 -9.23
CA TRP A 515 -22.66 26.15 -10.60
C TRP A 515 -23.91 26.50 -11.42
N ARG A 516 -23.74 27.37 -12.42
CA ARG A 516 -24.79 27.81 -13.35
C ARG A 516 -24.98 26.94 -14.60
N GLY A 517 -24.32 25.78 -14.71
CA GLY A 517 -24.60 24.83 -15.77
C GLY A 517 -25.89 24.06 -15.46
N GLY A 518 -26.82 24.02 -16.42
CA GLY A 518 -28.11 23.36 -16.24
C GLY A 518 -27.97 21.88 -15.87
N ALA A 519 -29.04 21.29 -15.34
CA ALA A 519 -29.11 19.88 -14.89
C ALA A 519 -28.79 18.81 -15.96
N GLY A 520 -28.55 19.23 -17.21
CA GLY A 520 -28.16 18.41 -18.35
C GLY A 520 -26.67 18.49 -18.74
N ASP A 521 -25.80 19.09 -17.92
CA ASP A 521 -24.35 19.03 -18.18
C ASP A 521 -23.87 17.58 -18.09
N ALA A 522 -23.51 17.05 -19.26
CA ALA A 522 -23.00 15.72 -19.48
C ALA A 522 -21.89 15.31 -18.50
N THR A 523 -21.07 16.26 -18.07
CA THR A 523 -19.85 15.98 -17.30
C THR A 523 -20.12 15.86 -15.80
N ILE A 524 -21.16 16.52 -15.31
CA ILE A 524 -21.46 16.62 -13.88
C ILE A 524 -22.23 15.40 -13.40
N LYS A 525 -23.13 14.84 -14.21
CA LYS A 525 -23.91 13.66 -13.81
C LYS A 525 -22.99 12.45 -13.49
N PRO A 526 -21.95 12.12 -14.29
CA PRO A 526 -20.96 11.10 -13.93
C PRO A 526 -20.15 11.43 -12.67
N LEU A 527 -19.78 12.71 -12.49
CA LEU A 527 -19.04 13.18 -11.31
C LEU A 527 -19.84 13.05 -10.02
N LEU A 528 -21.09 13.49 -10.04
CA LEU A 528 -22.06 13.26 -8.98
C LEU A 528 -22.28 11.77 -8.72
N THR A 529 -22.30 10.95 -9.78
CA THR A 529 -22.44 9.48 -9.67
C THR A 529 -21.25 8.87 -8.97
N SER A 530 -20.04 9.35 -9.26
CA SER A 530 -18.84 8.91 -8.57
C SER A 530 -18.86 9.30 -7.10
N TRP A 531 -19.12 10.58 -6.81
CA TRP A 531 -19.21 11.07 -5.44
C TRP A 531 -20.26 10.30 -4.62
N MET A 532 -21.43 10.05 -5.18
CA MET A 532 -22.49 9.37 -4.45
C MET A 532 -22.22 7.90 -4.14
N GLN A 533 -21.19 7.30 -4.73
CA GLN A 533 -20.70 5.97 -4.35
C GLN A 533 -19.81 6.00 -3.10
N THR A 534 -19.22 7.15 -2.73
CA THR A 534 -18.46 7.33 -1.48
C THR A 534 -19.37 7.54 -0.28
N ARG A 535 -20.12 6.50 0.11
CA ARG A 535 -20.93 6.47 1.32
C ARG A 535 -20.38 5.47 2.33
N SER A 536 -20.60 5.72 3.61
CA SER A 536 -20.17 4.86 4.73
C SER A 536 -21.39 4.29 5.47
N LEU A 537 -21.31 3.04 5.93
CA LEU A 537 -22.24 2.41 6.86
C LEU A 537 -21.80 2.66 8.31
N ASP A 538 -21.53 3.91 8.64
CA ASP A 538 -20.82 4.28 9.86
C ASP A 538 -21.59 3.89 11.14
N ILE A 539 -20.84 3.53 12.19
CA ILE A 539 -21.33 3.07 13.50
C ILE A 539 -21.58 4.27 14.44
N HIS A 540 -21.14 5.48 14.07
CA HIS A 540 -21.36 6.70 14.84
C HIS A 540 -22.85 7.09 14.89
N GLN A 541 -23.29 7.63 16.04
CA GLN A 541 -24.71 7.80 16.38
C GLN A 541 -25.45 8.86 15.55
N GLN A 542 -24.77 9.57 14.65
CA GLN A 542 -25.29 10.69 13.86
C GLN A 542 -24.83 10.61 12.40
N LEU A 543 -25.45 9.73 11.62
CA LEU A 543 -25.34 9.79 10.16
C LEU A 543 -26.33 10.83 9.61
N PRO A 544 -25.89 11.94 9.00
CA PRO A 544 -26.80 12.84 8.29
C PRO A 544 -27.39 12.12 7.06
N SER A 545 -28.67 12.35 6.78
CA SER A 545 -29.25 11.89 5.51
C SER A 545 -28.67 12.75 4.39
N ILE A 546 -28.12 12.10 3.36
CA ILE A 546 -27.56 12.77 2.20
C ILE A 546 -28.56 12.58 1.05
N PRO A 547 -29.38 13.60 0.73
CA PRO A 547 -30.43 13.46 -0.28
C PRO A 547 -29.82 13.26 -1.67
N LEU A 548 -30.47 12.44 -2.49
CA LEU A 548 -30.13 12.30 -3.90
C LEU A 548 -30.38 13.65 -4.63
N PRO A 549 -29.38 14.15 -5.39
CA PRO A 549 -29.57 15.33 -6.25
C PRO A 549 -30.76 15.14 -7.20
N ILE A 550 -31.47 16.23 -7.52
CA ILE A 550 -32.69 16.19 -8.36
C ILE A 550 -32.42 15.54 -9.72
N SER A 551 -31.26 15.81 -10.33
CA SER A 551 -30.80 15.24 -11.61
C SER A 551 -30.56 13.72 -11.58
N MET A 552 -30.60 13.09 -10.40
CA MET A 552 -30.40 11.65 -10.20
C MET A 552 -31.68 10.94 -9.75
N LYS A 553 -32.81 11.64 -9.66
CA LYS A 553 -34.11 11.04 -9.35
C LYS A 553 -34.75 10.32 -10.55
N GLU A 554 -34.26 10.59 -11.76
CA GLU A 554 -34.66 9.91 -12.99
C GLU A 554 -34.34 8.41 -12.97
N VAL A 555 -34.96 7.65 -13.87
CA VAL A 555 -34.68 6.21 -14.03
C VAL A 555 -33.20 6.03 -14.45
N PRO A 556 -32.38 5.31 -13.66
CA PRO A 556 -30.96 5.18 -13.95
C PRO A 556 -30.71 4.23 -15.13
N LEU A 557 -30.11 4.77 -16.20
CA LEU A 557 -29.79 4.02 -17.42
C LEU A 557 -28.44 3.29 -17.35
N THR A 558 -27.50 3.79 -16.55
CA THR A 558 -26.16 3.19 -16.40
C THR A 558 -26.06 2.31 -15.14
N LEU A 559 -25.15 1.33 -15.17
CA LEU A 559 -24.89 0.43 -14.05
C LEU A 559 -24.45 1.19 -12.78
N HIS A 560 -23.64 2.25 -12.92
CA HIS A 560 -23.22 3.09 -11.79
C HIS A 560 -24.32 4.03 -11.30
N GLY A 561 -25.19 4.52 -12.20
CA GLY A 561 -26.40 5.25 -11.79
C GLY A 561 -27.34 4.36 -10.97
N ARG A 562 -27.53 3.11 -11.40
CA ARG A 562 -28.30 2.10 -10.65
C ARG A 562 -27.67 1.84 -9.28
N ARG A 563 -26.34 1.72 -9.21
CA ARG A 563 -25.58 1.59 -7.95
C ARG A 563 -25.90 2.72 -6.97
N VAL A 564 -25.85 3.97 -7.42
CA VAL A 564 -26.10 5.13 -6.56
C VAL A 564 -27.53 5.11 -5.99
N LYS A 565 -28.53 4.77 -6.82
CA LYS A 565 -29.93 4.70 -6.37
C LYS A 565 -30.11 3.61 -5.30
N VAL A 566 -29.62 2.39 -5.54
CA VAL A 566 -29.75 1.30 -4.56
C VAL A 566 -28.93 1.54 -3.29
N LEU A 567 -27.71 2.09 -3.41
CA LEU A 567 -26.86 2.43 -2.28
C LEU A 567 -27.51 3.52 -1.40
N SER A 568 -28.13 4.53 -2.00
CA SER A 568 -28.86 5.56 -1.24
C SER A 568 -30.02 4.96 -0.45
N ILE A 569 -30.84 4.12 -1.11
CA ILE A 569 -31.97 3.44 -0.46
C ILE A 569 -31.48 2.56 0.69
N MET A 570 -30.41 1.80 0.47
CA MET A 570 -29.79 0.95 1.49
C MET A 570 -29.31 1.77 2.70
N CYS A 571 -28.55 2.84 2.47
CA CYS A 571 -28.03 3.69 3.54
C CYS A 571 -29.14 4.39 4.34
N ASP A 572 -30.18 4.92 3.67
CA ASP A 572 -31.30 5.54 4.39
C ASP A 572 -32.13 4.51 5.16
N SER A 573 -32.36 3.32 4.59
CA SER A 573 -33.04 2.21 5.29
C SER A 573 -32.24 1.78 6.52
N HIS A 574 -30.93 1.65 6.39
CA HIS A 574 -30.03 1.33 7.50
C HIS A 574 -30.09 2.40 8.60
N ARG A 575 -29.98 3.69 8.24
CA ARG A 575 -30.02 4.82 9.16
C ARG A 575 -31.34 4.87 9.95
N LEU A 576 -32.49 4.73 9.27
CA LEU A 576 -33.81 4.71 9.91
C LEU A 576 -33.93 3.55 10.91
N ASN A 577 -33.48 2.37 10.49
CA ASN A 577 -33.55 1.16 11.30
C ASN A 577 -32.64 1.26 12.55
N VAL A 578 -31.37 1.63 12.38
CA VAL A 578 -30.41 1.82 13.48
C VAL A 578 -30.90 2.90 14.45
N LYS A 579 -31.41 4.03 13.93
CA LYS A 579 -31.99 5.10 14.77
C LYS A 579 -33.11 4.57 15.66
N ALA A 580 -34.04 3.77 15.12
CA ALA A 580 -35.12 3.18 15.91
C ALA A 580 -34.59 2.23 16.99
N VAL A 581 -33.65 1.35 16.67
CA VAL A 581 -33.02 0.47 17.67
C VAL A 581 -32.37 1.28 18.79
N LEU A 582 -31.50 2.22 18.47
CA LEU A 582 -30.77 3.00 19.48
C LEU A 582 -31.69 3.90 20.31
N GLN A 583 -32.76 4.45 19.72
CA GLN A 583 -33.74 5.26 20.46
C GLN A 583 -34.45 4.42 21.54
N ARG A 584 -34.74 3.14 21.28
CA ARG A 584 -35.33 2.24 22.29
C ARG A 584 -34.42 2.07 23.50
N PHE A 585 -33.12 1.86 23.27
CA PHE A 585 -32.14 1.69 24.35
C PHE A 585 -31.81 3.00 25.08
N LYS A 586 -31.85 4.16 24.40
CA LYS A 586 -31.73 5.48 25.05
C LYS A 586 -32.87 5.73 26.04
N ASN A 587 -34.12 5.44 25.64
CA ASN A 587 -35.29 5.61 26.51
C ASN A 587 -35.27 4.70 27.76
N MET A 588 -34.50 3.60 27.75
CA MET A 588 -34.31 2.74 28.93
C MET A 588 -33.39 3.36 29.99
N ARG A 589 -32.48 4.28 29.62
CA ARG A 589 -31.50 4.88 30.56
C ARG A 589 -32.05 6.06 31.34
N SER A 590 -33.10 6.70 30.82
CA SER A 590 -33.84 7.76 31.50
C SER A 590 -34.88 7.13 32.42
N GLU A 591 -34.56 7.00 33.71
CA GLU A 591 -35.45 6.52 34.79
C GLU A 591 -36.60 7.50 35.11
N GLU A 592 -37.31 8.00 34.08
CA GLU A 592 -38.62 8.63 34.28
C GLU A 592 -39.69 7.60 33.89
N GLU A 593 -40.51 7.19 34.87
CA GLU A 593 -41.76 6.49 34.62
C GLU A 593 -42.64 7.35 33.71
N ILE A 594 -42.56 7.14 32.40
CA ILE A 594 -43.50 7.73 31.45
C ILE A 594 -44.60 6.69 31.17
N PRO A 595 -45.85 6.98 31.54
CA PRO A 595 -46.97 6.08 31.30
C PRO A 595 -47.27 6.02 29.80
N LEU A 596 -47.39 4.80 29.25
CA LEU A 596 -48.23 4.48 28.08
C LEU A 596 -48.20 5.45 26.86
N VAL A 597 -47.09 6.08 26.49
CA VAL A 597 -46.96 6.97 25.31
C VAL A 597 -45.47 6.96 24.90
N ASN A 598 -44.98 6.71 23.68
CA ASN A 598 -45.51 6.92 22.35
C ASN A 598 -44.85 5.92 21.36
N ASN A 599 -45.59 4.95 20.80
CA ASN A 599 -45.12 4.06 19.71
C ASN A 599 -44.95 4.82 18.37
N GLN A 600 -45.10 6.15 18.38
CA GLN A 600 -45.09 7.00 17.19
C GLN A 600 -43.74 7.02 16.48
N GLY A 601 -42.61 6.97 17.20
CA GLY A 601 -41.28 6.86 16.58
C GLY A 601 -41.06 5.53 15.85
N TYR A 602 -41.61 4.42 16.39
CA TYR A 602 -41.61 3.12 15.70
C TYR A 602 -42.52 3.14 14.47
N ALA A 603 -43.76 3.63 14.61
CA ALA A 603 -44.71 3.71 13.50
C ALA A 603 -44.21 4.62 12.36
N GLU A 604 -43.60 5.75 12.69
CA GLU A 604 -42.96 6.65 11.72
C GLU A 604 -41.79 5.95 11.01
N CYS A 605 -40.93 5.26 11.74
CA CYS A 605 -39.82 4.49 11.16
C CYS A 605 -40.34 3.42 10.18
N VAL A 606 -41.35 2.63 10.58
CA VAL A 606 -41.96 1.62 9.71
C VAL A 606 -42.54 2.25 8.45
N CYS A 607 -43.25 3.38 8.56
CA CYS A 607 -43.79 4.11 7.41
C CYS A 607 -42.68 4.55 6.44
N LEU A 608 -41.60 5.14 6.95
CA LEU A 608 -40.46 5.58 6.14
C LEU A 608 -39.72 4.39 5.50
N LEU A 609 -39.57 3.27 6.21
CA LEU A 609 -39.00 2.04 5.64
C LEU A 609 -39.87 1.46 4.51
N CYS A 610 -41.19 1.53 4.64
CA CYS A 610 -42.10 1.16 3.55
C CYS A 610 -41.94 2.07 2.33
N GLN A 611 -41.74 3.38 2.51
CA GLN A 611 -41.46 4.30 1.40
C GLN A 611 -40.15 3.95 0.69
N GLU A 612 -39.09 3.63 1.44
CA GLU A 612 -37.83 3.16 0.87
C GLU A 612 -37.99 1.80 0.16
N ALA A 613 -38.85 0.91 0.65
CA ALA A 613 -39.15 -0.37 0.01
C ALA A 613 -39.80 -0.20 -1.36
N THR A 614 -40.74 0.74 -1.49
CA THR A 614 -41.38 1.08 -2.78
C THR A 614 -40.36 1.59 -3.80
N LYS A 615 -39.43 2.45 -3.38
CA LYS A 615 -38.35 2.94 -4.26
C LYS A 615 -37.44 1.80 -4.73
N LEU A 616 -37.23 0.80 -3.88
CA LEU A 616 -36.42 -0.37 -4.17
C LEU A 616 -37.14 -1.36 -5.11
N ASP A 617 -38.46 -1.50 -4.99
CA ASP A 617 -39.29 -2.26 -5.94
C ASP A 617 -39.19 -1.63 -7.34
N GLU A 618 -39.32 -0.30 -7.41
CA GLU A 618 -39.15 0.43 -8.66
C GLU A 618 -37.74 0.24 -9.26
N TRP A 619 -36.70 0.24 -8.43
CA TRP A 619 -35.33 -0.05 -8.89
C TRP A 619 -35.22 -1.46 -9.50
N LEU A 620 -35.81 -2.47 -8.85
CA LEU A 620 -35.75 -3.86 -9.31
C LEU A 620 -36.45 -4.04 -10.66
N LEU A 621 -37.58 -3.34 -10.90
CA LEU A 621 -38.30 -3.37 -12.18
C LEU A 621 -37.45 -2.89 -13.36
N HIS A 622 -36.46 -2.03 -13.11
CA HIS A 622 -35.58 -1.46 -14.14
C HIS A 622 -34.23 -2.19 -14.25
N LEU A 623 -34.07 -3.34 -13.61
CA LEU A 623 -32.82 -4.10 -13.63
C LEU A 623 -32.70 -4.90 -14.94
N PRO A 624 -31.68 -4.62 -15.79
CA PRO A 624 -31.52 -5.33 -17.06
C PRO A 624 -31.14 -6.81 -16.82
N PRO A 625 -31.40 -7.71 -17.78
CA PRO A 625 -31.02 -9.13 -17.66
C PRO A 625 -29.53 -9.37 -17.38
N SER A 626 -28.66 -8.44 -17.81
CA SER A 626 -27.22 -8.51 -17.55
C SER A 626 -26.82 -8.32 -16.08
N GLU A 627 -27.70 -7.72 -15.27
CA GLU A 627 -27.48 -7.48 -13.84
C GLU A 627 -28.34 -8.38 -12.94
N GLN A 628 -29.12 -9.31 -13.52
CA GLN A 628 -29.95 -10.24 -12.76
C GLN A 628 -29.16 -11.45 -12.24
N PRO A 629 -29.61 -12.07 -11.14
CA PRO A 629 -28.97 -13.27 -10.59
C PRO A 629 -29.07 -14.45 -11.54
N ILE A 630 -27.98 -15.20 -11.64
CA ILE A 630 -27.86 -16.44 -12.42
C ILE A 630 -27.85 -17.60 -11.43
N TYR A 631 -28.91 -18.40 -11.47
CA TYR A 631 -29.04 -19.61 -10.66
C TYR A 631 -28.55 -20.82 -11.46
N GLU A 632 -27.56 -21.55 -10.95
CA GLU A 632 -27.12 -22.81 -11.57
C GLU A 632 -28.18 -23.90 -11.35
N LEU A 633 -28.78 -24.39 -12.44
CA LEU A 633 -29.91 -25.34 -12.38
C LEU A 633 -29.50 -26.79 -12.07
N ASN A 634 -28.21 -27.13 -12.03
CA ASN A 634 -27.75 -28.53 -12.15
C ASN A 634 -26.73 -29.02 -11.11
N ASP A 635 -26.32 -28.22 -10.13
CA ASP A 635 -25.38 -28.68 -9.10
C ASP A 635 -26.02 -28.70 -7.72
N THR A 636 -26.40 -29.89 -7.23
CA THR A 636 -27.04 -30.06 -5.91
C THR A 636 -26.12 -29.69 -4.73
N SER A 637 -24.86 -29.34 -5.00
CA SER A 637 -23.86 -28.92 -4.00
C SER A 637 -23.65 -27.42 -3.90
N SER A 638 -23.92 -26.63 -4.95
CA SER A 638 -23.60 -25.19 -4.94
C SER A 638 -24.85 -24.36 -4.64
N THR A 639 -24.85 -23.70 -3.49
CA THR A 639 -25.89 -22.73 -3.10
C THR A 639 -25.55 -21.29 -3.53
N ALA A 640 -24.44 -21.09 -4.24
CA ALA A 640 -23.96 -19.76 -4.61
C ALA A 640 -24.82 -19.11 -5.71
N ILE A 641 -24.97 -17.79 -5.65
CA ILE A 641 -25.66 -17.00 -6.68
C ILE A 641 -24.59 -16.27 -7.51
N HIS A 642 -24.59 -16.48 -8.82
CA HIS A 642 -23.62 -15.88 -9.74
C HIS A 642 -24.22 -14.72 -10.53
N PHE A 643 -23.35 -13.86 -11.05
CA PHE A 643 -23.72 -12.71 -11.89
C PHE A 643 -22.74 -12.56 -13.04
N GLN A 644 -23.13 -11.85 -14.11
CA GLN A 644 -22.27 -11.63 -15.28
C GLN A 644 -21.04 -10.78 -14.96
N SER A 645 -21.10 -9.94 -13.93
CA SER A 645 -20.00 -9.09 -13.49
C SER A 645 -19.98 -8.90 -11.98
N HIS A 646 -18.80 -8.57 -11.45
CA HIS A 646 -18.62 -8.20 -10.04
C HIS A 646 -19.50 -7.01 -9.65
N ASP A 647 -19.59 -6.00 -10.52
CA ASP A 647 -20.36 -4.79 -10.25
C ASP A 647 -21.87 -5.06 -10.17
N ALA A 648 -22.39 -5.99 -10.97
CA ALA A 648 -23.77 -6.46 -10.90
C ALA A 648 -24.04 -7.22 -9.58
N ALA A 649 -23.15 -8.15 -9.21
CA ALA A 649 -23.26 -8.89 -7.95
C ALA A 649 -23.32 -7.93 -6.74
N LEU A 650 -22.44 -6.92 -6.73
CA LEU A 650 -22.39 -5.95 -5.64
C LEU A 650 -23.63 -5.02 -5.62
N ASN A 651 -24.11 -4.56 -6.78
CA ASN A 651 -25.36 -3.79 -6.87
C ASN A 651 -26.55 -4.58 -6.31
N TYR A 652 -26.63 -5.87 -6.65
CA TYR A 652 -27.67 -6.75 -6.14
C TYR A 652 -27.49 -7.06 -4.64
N ALA A 653 -26.25 -7.15 -4.15
CA ALA A 653 -25.98 -7.27 -2.72
C ALA A 653 -26.46 -6.03 -1.93
N TYR A 654 -26.27 -4.82 -2.47
CA TYR A 654 -26.87 -3.61 -1.87
C TYR A 654 -28.40 -3.66 -1.85
N TYR A 655 -29.02 -4.18 -2.91
CA TYR A 655 -30.47 -4.43 -2.94
C TYR A 655 -30.89 -5.39 -1.81
N VAL A 656 -30.18 -6.50 -1.64
CA VAL A 656 -30.47 -7.49 -0.58
C VAL A 656 -30.31 -6.87 0.81
N VAL A 657 -29.23 -6.12 1.06
CA VAL A 657 -29.06 -5.45 2.36
C VAL A 657 -30.13 -4.40 2.61
N ALA A 658 -30.56 -3.65 1.59
CA ALA A 658 -31.68 -2.73 1.72
C ALA A 658 -32.97 -3.47 2.14
N ARG A 659 -33.24 -4.65 1.56
CA ARG A 659 -34.36 -5.52 1.98
C ARG A 659 -34.24 -5.99 3.41
N ILE A 660 -33.04 -6.39 3.84
CA ILE A 660 -32.77 -6.78 5.23
C ILE A 660 -33.12 -5.62 6.17
N MET A 661 -32.70 -4.38 5.85
CA MET A 661 -32.95 -3.20 6.69
C MET A 661 -34.42 -2.78 6.70
N GLN A 662 -35.17 -3.08 5.64
CA GLN A 662 -36.61 -2.83 5.51
C GLN A 662 -37.47 -3.89 6.21
N CYS A 663 -36.90 -5.02 6.63
CA CYS A 663 -37.61 -6.02 7.42
C CYS A 663 -37.89 -5.49 8.84
N THR A 664 -39.16 -5.30 9.18
CA THR A 664 -39.59 -4.70 10.46
C THR A 664 -39.85 -5.72 11.56
N GLY A 665 -39.69 -7.03 11.30
CA GLY A 665 -39.95 -8.10 12.27
C GLY A 665 -39.17 -7.95 13.58
N LEU A 666 -37.85 -7.76 13.49
CA LEU A 666 -36.98 -7.56 14.65
C LEU A 666 -37.26 -6.24 15.39
N LEU A 667 -37.58 -5.17 14.65
CA LEU A 667 -37.99 -3.91 15.26
C LEU A 667 -39.31 -4.09 16.03
N ARG A 668 -40.26 -4.83 15.47
CA ARG A 668 -41.51 -5.14 16.15
C ARG A 668 -41.26 -5.90 17.44
N GLU A 669 -40.42 -6.93 17.41
CA GLU A 669 -40.06 -7.72 18.59
C GLU A 669 -39.42 -6.86 19.69
N LEU A 670 -38.56 -5.91 19.31
CA LEU A 670 -37.89 -4.98 20.22
C LEU A 670 -38.87 -4.01 20.93
N TYR A 671 -39.98 -3.66 20.26
CA TYR A 671 -41.00 -2.73 20.78
C TYR A 671 -42.22 -3.43 21.39
N SER A 672 -42.48 -4.71 21.08
CA SER A 672 -43.60 -5.49 21.62
C SER A 672 -43.26 -6.11 22.99
N GLN A 673 -44.17 -5.96 23.96
CA GLN A 673 -44.10 -6.62 25.28
C GLN A 673 -44.75 -8.01 25.30
N THR A 674 -45.50 -8.39 24.27
CA THR A 674 -46.21 -9.67 24.14
C THR A 674 -45.49 -10.62 23.19
N THR A 675 -45.64 -11.93 23.43
CA THR A 675 -45.14 -13.01 22.58
C THR A 675 -45.70 -12.91 21.15
N PRO A 676 -44.93 -13.26 20.11
CA PRO A 676 -45.29 -12.99 18.73
C PRO A 676 -46.40 -13.92 18.23
N ASP A 677 -47.60 -13.40 17.97
CA ASP A 677 -48.67 -14.13 17.26
C ASP A 677 -48.44 -14.22 15.74
N HIS A 678 -47.36 -13.63 15.21
CA HIS A 678 -46.99 -13.73 13.79
C HIS A 678 -45.49 -13.92 13.61
N GLU A 679 -45.10 -15.18 13.43
CA GLU A 679 -43.75 -15.69 13.14
C GLU A 679 -43.12 -15.13 11.83
N ASP A 680 -43.91 -14.64 10.87
CA ASP A 680 -43.50 -14.39 9.48
C ASP A 680 -42.43 -13.27 9.27
N GLY A 681 -42.29 -12.33 10.20
CA GLY A 681 -41.44 -11.14 10.01
C GLY A 681 -39.93 -11.36 10.21
N CYS A 682 -39.53 -12.25 11.14
CA CYS A 682 -38.12 -12.52 11.43
C CYS A 682 -37.51 -13.45 10.37
N TYR A 683 -38.26 -14.46 9.93
CA TYR A 683 -37.84 -15.38 8.86
C TYR A 683 -37.55 -14.68 7.53
N LYS A 684 -38.27 -13.59 7.23
CA LYS A 684 -38.00 -12.77 6.03
C LYS A 684 -36.61 -12.13 6.04
N ALA A 685 -36.17 -11.59 7.18
CA ALA A 685 -34.84 -11.02 7.29
C ALA A 685 -33.76 -12.09 7.11
N GLU A 686 -33.94 -13.25 7.74
CA GLU A 686 -33.00 -14.37 7.64
C GLU A 686 -32.88 -14.92 6.23
N PHE A 687 -33.99 -15.02 5.49
CA PHE A 687 -33.98 -15.40 4.08
C PHE A 687 -33.11 -14.46 3.23
N TRP A 688 -33.26 -13.14 3.43
CA TRP A 688 -32.43 -12.17 2.72
C TRP A 688 -30.97 -12.21 3.17
N VAL A 689 -30.69 -12.45 4.46
CA VAL A 689 -29.30 -12.63 4.94
C VAL A 689 -28.69 -13.88 4.31
N GLN A 690 -29.42 -14.98 4.18
CA GLN A 690 -28.94 -16.17 3.47
C GLN A 690 -28.66 -15.86 2.01
N THR A 691 -29.55 -15.12 1.34
CA THR A 691 -29.34 -14.68 -0.06
C THR A 691 -28.05 -13.85 -0.18
N LEU A 692 -27.77 -12.96 0.79
CA LEU A 692 -26.54 -12.17 0.82
C LEU A 692 -25.29 -13.06 0.93
N VAL A 693 -25.33 -14.08 1.79
CA VAL A 693 -24.25 -15.06 1.93
C VAL A 693 -24.01 -15.81 0.62
N GLN A 694 -25.08 -16.24 -0.06
CA GLN A 694 -25.00 -16.96 -1.33
C GLN A 694 -24.41 -16.09 -2.47
N ILE A 695 -24.75 -14.79 -2.51
CA ILE A 695 -24.13 -13.84 -3.45
C ILE A 695 -22.65 -13.67 -3.13
N ALA A 696 -22.28 -13.50 -1.85
CA ALA A 696 -20.89 -13.35 -1.44
C ALA A 696 -20.06 -14.62 -1.74
N GLN A 697 -20.65 -15.81 -1.63
CA GLN A 697 -20.03 -17.09 -2.03
C GLN A 697 -19.82 -17.21 -3.54
N GLY A 698 -20.71 -16.62 -4.35
CA GLY A 698 -20.60 -16.62 -5.81
C GLY A 698 -19.66 -15.57 -6.39
N ALA A 699 -19.20 -14.61 -5.56
CA ALA A 699 -18.27 -13.56 -5.95
C ALA A 699 -16.80 -13.99 -5.78
N ASP A 700 -15.93 -13.55 -6.71
CA ASP A 700 -14.49 -13.79 -6.59
C ASP A 700 -13.87 -12.90 -5.51
N MET A 701 -13.36 -13.50 -4.44
CA MET A 701 -12.80 -12.76 -3.29
C MET A 701 -11.64 -11.84 -3.69
N ARG A 702 -10.79 -12.24 -4.64
CA ARG A 702 -9.63 -11.43 -5.06
C ARG A 702 -10.06 -10.19 -5.84
N THR A 703 -11.08 -10.32 -6.68
CA THR A 703 -11.74 -9.21 -7.35
C THR A 703 -12.42 -8.28 -6.34
N SER A 704 -13.10 -8.83 -5.32
CA SER A 704 -13.69 -8.03 -4.23
C SER A 704 -12.65 -7.18 -3.50
N LEU A 705 -11.50 -7.75 -3.13
CA LEU A 705 -10.44 -7.01 -2.44
C LEU A 705 -9.88 -5.83 -3.24
N THR A 706 -9.86 -5.92 -4.57
CA THR A 706 -9.31 -4.88 -5.45
C THR A 706 -10.38 -3.89 -5.90
N ARG A 707 -11.54 -4.35 -6.36
CA ARG A 707 -12.61 -3.48 -6.87
C ARG A 707 -13.41 -2.77 -5.79
N ASN A 708 -13.43 -3.28 -4.56
CA ASN A 708 -14.22 -2.67 -3.49
C ASN A 708 -13.45 -1.60 -2.70
N SER A 709 -12.21 -1.23 -3.07
CA SER A 709 -11.34 -0.35 -2.27
C SER A 709 -11.95 1.01 -1.88
N TYR A 710 -12.89 1.54 -2.67
CA TYR A 710 -13.48 2.86 -2.46
C TYR A 710 -14.99 2.84 -2.23
N ILE A 711 -15.57 1.67 -2.00
CA ILE A 711 -17.00 1.44 -1.81
C ILE A 711 -17.25 0.44 -0.66
N ILE A 712 -18.50 0.20 -0.31
CA ILE A 712 -18.86 -0.76 0.74
C ILE A 712 -18.77 -2.19 0.19
N GLY A 713 -17.74 -2.94 0.60
CA GLY A 713 -17.52 -4.33 0.19
C GLY A 713 -18.38 -5.36 0.92
N PHE A 714 -18.24 -6.63 0.54
CA PHE A 714 -19.05 -7.73 1.08
C PHE A 714 -18.85 -7.93 2.58
N SER A 715 -17.63 -7.75 3.10
CA SER A 715 -17.34 -7.79 4.54
C SER A 715 -18.24 -6.84 5.34
N GLY A 716 -18.39 -5.59 4.88
CA GLY A 716 -19.25 -4.59 5.52
C GLY A 716 -20.75 -4.93 5.38
N LEU A 717 -21.17 -5.41 4.20
CA LEU A 717 -22.55 -5.82 3.96
C LEU A 717 -22.97 -7.00 4.82
N LEU A 718 -22.12 -8.00 4.97
CA LEU A 718 -22.37 -9.17 5.82
C LEU A 718 -22.44 -8.79 7.30
N LEU A 719 -21.60 -7.84 7.75
CA LEU A 719 -21.70 -7.28 9.11
C LEU A 719 -23.00 -6.50 9.34
N ALA A 720 -23.47 -5.75 8.35
CA ALA A 720 -24.77 -5.08 8.45
C ALA A 720 -25.91 -6.11 8.48
N GLY A 721 -25.84 -7.15 7.64
CA GLY A 721 -26.83 -8.21 7.56
C GLY A 721 -26.91 -9.07 8.83
N ILE A 722 -25.77 -9.44 9.42
CA ILE A 722 -25.74 -10.32 10.59
C ILE A 722 -26.44 -9.68 11.80
N LEU A 723 -26.39 -8.36 11.97
CA LEU A 723 -27.10 -7.64 13.05
C LEU A 723 -28.64 -7.72 12.93
N ARG A 724 -29.14 -8.28 11.82
CA ARG A 724 -30.56 -8.46 11.51
C ARG A 724 -30.93 -9.95 11.32
N CYS A 725 -30.05 -10.85 11.74
CA CYS A 725 -30.24 -12.28 11.70
C CYS A 725 -30.26 -12.84 13.13
N GLN A 726 -31.14 -13.77 13.44
CA GLN A 726 -31.17 -14.47 14.74
C GLN A 726 -30.64 -15.91 14.63
N SER A 727 -30.55 -16.44 13.42
CA SER A 727 -30.02 -17.75 13.11
C SER A 727 -28.51 -17.84 13.33
N LEU A 728 -28.11 -18.75 14.23
CA LEU A 728 -26.71 -19.09 14.46
C LEU A 728 -26.08 -19.78 13.24
N SER A 729 -26.83 -20.59 12.48
CA SER A 729 -26.27 -21.30 11.32
C SER A 729 -25.80 -20.34 10.25
N VAL A 730 -26.64 -19.37 9.88
CA VAL A 730 -26.31 -18.31 8.92
C VAL A 730 -25.19 -17.44 9.44
N GLY A 731 -25.21 -17.10 10.74
CA GLY A 731 -24.12 -16.38 11.39
C GLY A 731 -22.76 -17.09 11.31
N LEU A 732 -22.73 -18.42 11.41
CA LEU A 732 -21.52 -19.22 11.24
C LEU A 732 -21.05 -19.30 9.78
N GLU A 733 -21.97 -19.31 8.80
CA GLU A 733 -21.62 -19.20 7.39
C GLU A 733 -20.94 -17.86 7.07
N ILE A 734 -21.48 -16.75 7.61
CA ILE A 734 -20.86 -15.41 7.51
C ILE A 734 -19.46 -15.42 8.13
N GLN A 735 -19.31 -16.01 9.32
CA GLN A 735 -18.03 -16.12 9.99
C GLN A 735 -17.01 -16.92 9.17
N ASN A 736 -17.43 -18.04 8.56
CA ASN A 736 -16.57 -18.87 7.73
C ASN A 736 -16.14 -18.16 6.45
N TRP A 737 -17.05 -17.42 5.81
CA TRP A 737 -16.72 -16.61 4.63
C TRP A 737 -15.69 -15.52 4.99
N LEU A 738 -15.89 -14.80 6.09
CA LEU A 738 -14.95 -13.78 6.57
C LEU A 738 -13.61 -14.38 6.99
N GLN A 739 -13.59 -15.58 7.57
CA GLN A 739 -12.36 -16.30 7.89
C GLN A 739 -11.60 -16.68 6.61
N THR A 740 -12.30 -17.19 5.60
CA THR A 740 -11.70 -17.51 4.29
C THR A 740 -11.14 -16.26 3.62
N LEU A 741 -11.85 -15.12 3.71
CA LEU A 741 -11.34 -13.83 3.24
C LEU A 741 -10.08 -13.43 4.01
N GLN A 742 -10.06 -13.57 5.34
CA GLN A 742 -8.89 -13.28 6.17
C GLN A 742 -7.68 -14.18 5.85
N ASP A 743 -7.91 -15.43 5.47
CA ASP A 743 -6.85 -16.39 5.12
C ASP A 743 -6.09 -15.99 3.84
N LEU A 744 -6.70 -15.16 2.98
CA LEU A 744 -6.00 -14.49 1.88
C LEU A 744 -5.03 -13.38 2.34
N GLN A 745 -5.00 -13.11 3.65
CA GLN A 745 -4.23 -12.07 4.33
C GLN A 745 -4.48 -10.63 3.86
N PRO A 746 -5.73 -10.21 3.59
CA PRO A 746 -6.03 -8.81 3.34
C PRO A 746 -5.93 -7.98 4.63
N THR A 747 -5.55 -6.72 4.48
CA THR A 747 -5.63 -5.73 5.57
C THR A 747 -7.07 -5.23 5.71
N GLU A 748 -7.69 -4.85 4.60
CA GLU A 748 -9.02 -4.25 4.52
C GLU A 748 -9.81 -4.74 3.30
N GLU A 749 -11.14 -4.63 3.37
CA GLU A 749 -12.02 -4.65 2.19
C GLU A 749 -12.90 -3.38 2.26
N GLY A 750 -12.84 -2.53 1.24
CA GLY A 750 -13.35 -1.16 1.34
C GLY A 750 -12.59 -0.37 2.40
N ALA A 751 -13.30 0.42 3.21
CA ALA A 751 -12.70 1.24 4.25
C ALA A 751 -12.58 0.54 5.63
N PHE A 752 -12.85 -0.77 5.73
CA PHE A 752 -12.93 -1.48 7.02
C PHE A 752 -11.94 -2.66 7.13
N PRO A 753 -11.24 -2.81 8.26
CA PRO A 753 -10.34 -3.94 8.47
C PRO A 753 -11.07 -5.27 8.61
N VAL A 754 -10.69 -6.25 7.78
CA VAL A 754 -11.35 -7.57 7.70
C VAL A 754 -11.28 -8.30 9.05
N TYR A 755 -10.15 -8.20 9.74
CA TYR A 755 -9.96 -8.85 11.03
C TYR A 755 -10.91 -8.30 12.11
N GLN A 756 -11.19 -6.99 12.11
CA GLN A 756 -12.11 -6.39 13.07
C GLN A 756 -13.55 -6.85 12.78
N THR A 757 -13.96 -6.82 11.52
CA THR A 757 -15.28 -7.34 11.11
C THR A 757 -15.47 -8.79 11.58
N LEU A 758 -14.46 -9.64 11.35
CA LEU A 758 -14.51 -11.03 11.80
C LEU A 758 -14.58 -11.17 13.33
N SER A 759 -13.82 -10.39 14.08
CA SER A 759 -13.87 -10.41 15.55
C SER A 759 -15.26 -10.03 16.07
N VAL A 760 -15.88 -8.98 15.51
CA VAL A 760 -17.25 -8.58 15.87
C VAL A 760 -18.25 -9.69 15.56
N VAL A 761 -18.16 -10.30 14.38
CA VAL A 761 -19.03 -11.43 13.99
C VAL A 761 -18.87 -12.62 14.93
N LYS A 762 -17.64 -12.98 15.32
CA LYS A 762 -17.37 -14.05 16.28
C LYS A 762 -18.07 -13.78 17.62
N VAL A 763 -17.99 -12.56 18.14
CA VAL A 763 -18.65 -12.19 19.40
C VAL A 763 -20.17 -12.22 19.27
N ILE A 764 -20.74 -11.73 18.16
CA ILE A 764 -22.19 -11.83 17.90
C ILE A 764 -22.65 -13.29 17.94
N ASN A 765 -21.92 -14.19 17.28
CA ASN A 765 -22.24 -15.61 17.28
C ASN A 765 -22.10 -16.26 18.67
N GLN A 766 -21.08 -15.86 19.46
CA GLN A 766 -20.94 -16.31 20.85
C GLN A 766 -22.14 -15.88 21.71
N GLN A 767 -22.65 -14.65 21.55
CA GLN A 767 -23.86 -14.21 22.24
C GLN A 767 -25.08 -15.05 21.84
N ARG A 768 -25.22 -15.38 20.54
CA ARG A 768 -26.31 -16.27 20.08
C ARG A 768 -26.23 -17.68 20.65
N MET A 769 -25.01 -18.24 20.79
CA MET A 769 -24.82 -19.56 21.40
C MET A 769 -25.33 -19.65 22.83
N VAL A 770 -25.33 -18.53 23.58
CA VAL A 770 -25.88 -18.45 24.94
C VAL A 770 -27.32 -17.91 24.98
N GLY A 771 -28.02 -17.89 23.84
CA GLY A 771 -29.42 -17.48 23.74
C GLY A 771 -29.64 -15.97 23.82
N ARG A 772 -28.69 -15.17 23.36
CA ARG A 772 -28.79 -13.70 23.30
C ARG A 772 -28.77 -13.20 21.86
N ASP A 773 -29.76 -12.38 21.52
CA ASP A 773 -29.85 -11.71 20.23
C ASP A 773 -29.22 -10.33 20.31
N VAL A 774 -28.45 -9.95 19.29
CA VAL A 774 -27.78 -8.66 19.17
C VAL A 774 -28.48 -7.84 18.09
N PHE A 775 -29.03 -6.69 18.47
CA PHE A 775 -29.72 -5.77 17.58
C PHE A 775 -28.85 -4.58 17.14
N ALA A 776 -27.86 -4.19 17.94
CA ALA A 776 -26.91 -3.17 17.54
C ALA A 776 -25.58 -3.38 18.26
N VAL A 777 -24.52 -2.91 17.60
CA VAL A 777 -23.18 -2.83 18.17
C VAL A 777 -22.74 -1.38 17.98
N THR A 778 -22.42 -0.70 19.08
CA THR A 778 -21.94 0.68 19.06
C THR A 778 -20.63 0.77 19.83
N GLN A 779 -19.99 1.93 19.77
CA GLN A 779 -18.84 2.19 20.60
C GLN A 779 -19.26 2.73 21.97
N PRO A 780 -18.47 2.49 23.03
CA PRO A 780 -18.74 3.04 24.35
C PRO A 780 -18.62 4.57 24.41
N VAL A 781 -17.72 5.14 23.60
CA VAL A 781 -17.44 6.58 23.51
C VAL A 781 -17.49 6.98 22.05
N ASP A 782 -18.22 8.05 21.74
CA ASP A 782 -18.24 8.68 20.42
C ASP A 782 -17.12 9.72 20.37
N ASP A 783 -16.10 9.50 19.54
CA ASP A 783 -14.95 10.40 19.41
C ASP A 783 -15.13 11.47 18.31
N GLY A 784 -16.31 11.54 17.68
CA GLY A 784 -16.62 12.54 16.68
C GLY A 784 -16.14 12.20 15.27
N GLY A 785 -15.94 10.92 14.96
CA GLY A 785 -15.66 10.45 13.60
C GLY A 785 -14.22 10.00 13.36
N GLY A 786 -13.54 9.52 14.40
CA GLY A 786 -12.23 8.87 14.32
C GLY A 786 -11.05 9.81 13.99
N HIS A 787 -9.85 9.36 14.35
CA HIS A 787 -8.61 9.98 13.86
C HIS A 787 -8.18 9.33 12.54
N PRO A 788 -7.50 10.08 11.63
CA PRO A 788 -7.01 9.50 10.38
C PRO A 788 -6.12 8.27 10.63
N LYS A 789 -6.34 7.21 9.84
CA LYS A 789 -5.66 5.91 9.86
C LYS A 789 -4.20 5.96 9.36
N VAL A 790 -3.38 6.84 9.93
CA VAL A 790 -2.01 7.13 9.46
C VAL A 790 -1.03 6.04 9.89
N THR A 791 -1.11 5.60 11.14
CA THR A 791 -0.16 4.64 11.74
C THR A 791 -0.81 3.30 12.09
N ALA A 792 -2.08 3.12 11.72
CA ALA A 792 -2.86 1.92 11.95
C ALA A 792 -4.01 1.83 10.93
N TYR A 793 -4.55 0.62 10.75
CA TYR A 793 -5.72 0.38 9.90
C TYR A 793 -7.05 0.72 10.59
N ASN A 794 -7.02 1.01 11.88
CA ASN A 794 -8.20 1.41 12.65
C ASN A 794 -8.11 2.91 12.89
N SER A 795 -9.21 3.64 12.71
CA SER A 795 -9.28 5.05 13.07
C SER A 795 -9.24 5.26 14.59
N GLN A 796 -9.41 4.18 15.36
CA GLN A 796 -9.58 4.16 16.80
C GLN A 796 -9.26 2.80 17.42
N SER A 797 -8.92 2.80 18.71
CA SER A 797 -8.63 1.58 19.48
C SER A 797 -9.94 0.93 19.92
N ILE A 798 -10.48 0.05 19.09
CA ILE A 798 -11.67 -0.75 19.44
C ILE A 798 -11.21 -1.93 20.30
N SER A 799 -10.94 -1.66 21.58
CA SER A 799 -10.69 -2.71 22.56
C SER A 799 -11.98 -3.27 23.14
N SER A 800 -13.04 -2.45 23.17
CA SER A 800 -14.36 -2.85 23.64
C SER A 800 -15.46 -2.25 22.78
N LEU A 801 -16.57 -2.98 22.67
CA LEU A 801 -17.77 -2.57 21.97
C LEU A 801 -18.98 -2.76 22.88
N LEU A 802 -19.96 -1.90 22.68
CA LEU A 802 -21.21 -1.89 23.42
C LEU A 802 -22.28 -2.64 22.60
N PHE A 803 -22.73 -3.78 23.13
CA PHE A 803 -23.71 -4.65 22.51
C PHE A 803 -25.10 -4.36 23.08
N HIS A 804 -26.05 -4.11 22.19
CA HIS A 804 -27.45 -3.87 22.52
C HIS A 804 -28.28 -5.04 22.03
N GLY A 805 -29.01 -5.70 22.93
CA GLY A 805 -29.64 -6.97 22.60
C GLY A 805 -30.79 -7.37 23.52
N ARG A 806 -31.28 -8.60 23.33
CA ARG A 806 -32.27 -9.26 24.20
C ARG A 806 -31.78 -10.66 24.57
N CYS A 807 -31.92 -11.01 25.84
CA CYS A 807 -31.72 -12.38 26.31
C CYS A 807 -33.02 -13.15 26.12
N ARG A 808 -33.03 -14.19 25.26
CA ARG A 808 -34.24 -15.01 25.01
C ARG A 808 -34.71 -15.71 26.28
N ILE A 809 -33.77 -16.21 27.08
CA ILE A 809 -34.04 -17.00 28.29
C ILE A 809 -34.72 -16.13 29.37
N ARG A 810 -34.18 -14.93 29.62
CA ARG A 810 -34.68 -14.02 30.67
C ARG A 810 -35.74 -13.05 30.16
N ASN A 811 -35.96 -13.04 28.85
CA ASN A 811 -36.87 -12.14 28.15
C ASN A 811 -36.63 -10.64 28.48
N CYS A 812 -35.36 -10.26 28.70
CA CYS A 812 -34.99 -8.90 29.08
C CYS A 812 -34.01 -8.29 28.06
N LEU A 813 -34.09 -6.99 27.86
CA LEU A 813 -33.08 -6.25 27.09
C LEU A 813 -31.76 -6.21 27.87
N PHE A 814 -30.64 -6.19 27.16
CA PHE A 814 -29.32 -6.01 27.74
C PHE A 814 -28.52 -4.98 26.95
N GLU A 815 -27.66 -4.28 27.69
CA GLU A 815 -26.62 -3.43 27.16
C GLU A 815 -25.33 -3.84 27.86
N GLU A 816 -24.35 -4.37 27.11
CA GLU A 816 -23.13 -4.93 27.70
C GLU A 816 -21.89 -4.48 26.94
N CYS A 817 -20.88 -4.01 27.67
CA CYS A 817 -19.58 -3.67 27.11
C CYS A 817 -18.70 -4.92 27.06
N ILE A 818 -18.41 -5.40 25.85
CA ILE A 818 -17.63 -6.62 25.61
C ILE A 818 -16.27 -6.24 25.05
N THR A 819 -15.21 -6.80 25.65
CA THR A 819 -13.83 -6.65 25.15
C THR A 819 -13.62 -7.59 23.97
N LEU A 820 -13.07 -7.08 22.86
CA LEU A 820 -12.68 -7.91 21.73
C LEU A 820 -11.30 -8.51 22.02
N ASP A 821 -11.24 -9.79 22.39
CA ASP A 821 -9.96 -10.49 22.52
C ASP A 821 -9.29 -10.64 21.14
N ASN A 822 -7.99 -10.36 21.07
CA ASN A 822 -7.17 -10.47 19.85
C ASN A 822 -6.86 -11.91 19.46
#